data_AF-A0A956JNK9-F1
#
_entry.id   AF-A0A956JNK9-F1
#
_cell.length_a   1.000
_cell.length_b   1.000
_cell.length_c   1.000
_cell.angle_alpha   90.00
_cell.angle_beta   90.00
_cell.angle_gamma   90.00
#
_symmetry.space_group_name_H-M   'P 1'
#
loop_
_entity.id
_entity.type
_entity.pdbx_description
1 polymer ?
#
loop_
_entity_poly.entity_id
_entity_poly.type
_entity_poly.pdbx_seq_one_letter_code
_entity_poly.pdbx_strand_id
1 'polypeptide(L)'
;MRTLRSTARLTLLAALGWLLLSAPRARAEGDGAKPVAAEKTFEGAGFSPTTWAHSLGPDEQKVMVKPIPVMPQEHARVIWPNFAGFEAMGLKVPKNYAFDPAWEAKNVLDPAAVRTLINGETPDGKRVTHATRYYSTNADAIVGDGRATEVGVFVLRGKDGRVKGYRQRQAKGGGATGLSPNFSAGYQTGREPLYDVLGDNIFATMLQRNGVRTNSSGSMIDTPQYVFGDQRTGITDRIGDFTRLAHLHEALKGRAAPGEHEKGAKRLRVMLDQINDRLSMEAGRTTRYSMSQLFHVLAQRKAKEMSQLFWLRVSHGAPTCDNTFLTENGDHGTGSVLDRSHWYYTFHDLTDGKSKHEGGRGFGLQSGLFLEKFFAEELYGLMSGFAEATPGEKASLAKIDAKKLVNALFVKEMTKGALLAAGFSPDQAKQLSHRYPAEAKRFHDVVVKIASYQNMGATHRMGGATVKHPARYDVYSAVGSLAAIADSKPGEQAQVEAVRGAMKILAHGQHADTDATAPAELLAAFKGVLGKLGLGQTELSGQLKMMSGNAGHRTKHIHELERHSLRDWSRDIAGRIANADQNTLLRIRAEIDAKVRRTNIIGEGTALVVAQRLAEGRVKTVERPGLGKMALLSTYKENGVAVRQLSNGNKDVIEVRLAGNPLGQRDLRGYRMHYDTTGADKGWLDAKPSRVEGDEIVFEVDVSHVPKGKLRRFELAFFHEGAGGKKGTWANNHGLNFGNSVPVVFHDKNVQAALSLYAGRHNLTREGVHSEVGLIAAAMKNAYSHKPRQQRTRRLPGHLYGPVTAKQVLRWTARPRSHR
;
A
#
# COMPACT_ATOMS: atom_id res chain seq x y z
N MET A 1 -29.99 -55.03 -22.07
CA MET A 1 -28.95 -54.42 -22.95
C MET A 1 -29.22 -52.98 -23.41
N ARG A 2 -30.42 -52.38 -23.23
CA ARG A 2 -30.69 -50.98 -23.62
C ARG A 2 -30.39 -49.92 -22.55
N THR A 3 -30.19 -50.29 -21.29
CA THR A 3 -29.93 -49.36 -20.17
C THR A 3 -28.45 -49.08 -19.89
N LEU A 4 -27.51 -49.83 -20.50
CA LEU A 4 -26.07 -49.61 -20.35
C LEU A 4 -25.47 -48.62 -21.37
N ARG A 5 -26.21 -48.26 -22.42
CA ARG A 5 -25.74 -47.33 -23.46
C ARG A 5 -26.02 -45.85 -23.15
N SER A 6 -26.96 -45.54 -22.25
CA SER A 6 -27.29 -44.14 -21.90
C SER A 6 -26.35 -43.57 -20.83
N THR A 7 -25.96 -44.37 -19.83
CA THR A 7 -25.00 -43.98 -18.80
C THR A 7 -23.59 -43.75 -19.37
N ALA A 8 -23.12 -44.62 -20.27
CA ALA A 8 -21.82 -44.44 -20.93
C ALA A 8 -21.75 -43.15 -21.77
N ARG A 9 -22.85 -42.74 -22.44
CA ARG A 9 -22.90 -41.48 -23.20
C ARG A 9 -22.91 -40.23 -22.31
N LEU A 10 -23.58 -40.29 -21.16
CA LEU A 10 -23.60 -39.21 -20.17
C LEU A 10 -22.25 -39.04 -19.47
N THR A 11 -21.55 -40.13 -19.15
CA THR A 11 -20.20 -40.07 -18.57
C THR A 11 -19.17 -39.57 -19.59
N LEU A 12 -19.29 -39.95 -20.87
CA LEU A 12 -18.39 -39.50 -21.93
C LEU A 12 -18.58 -38.01 -22.25
N LEU A 13 -19.83 -37.50 -22.25
CA LEU A 13 -20.12 -36.07 -22.45
C LEU A 13 -19.70 -35.22 -21.24
N ALA A 14 -19.84 -35.73 -20.02
CA ALA A 14 -19.31 -35.07 -18.83
C ALA A 14 -17.77 -35.02 -18.81
N ALA A 15 -17.10 -36.11 -19.24
CA ALA A 15 -15.65 -36.16 -19.35
C ALA A 15 -15.11 -35.25 -20.48
N LEU A 16 -15.78 -35.18 -21.63
CA LEU A 16 -15.45 -34.24 -22.71
C LEU A 16 -15.69 -32.77 -22.32
N GLY A 17 -16.78 -32.49 -21.59
CA GLY A 17 -17.04 -31.17 -21.02
C GLY A 17 -15.98 -30.74 -20.00
N TRP A 18 -15.48 -31.69 -19.19
CA TRP A 18 -14.42 -31.41 -18.22
C TRP A 18 -13.05 -31.25 -18.90
N LEU A 19 -12.70 -32.05 -19.91
CA LEU A 19 -11.45 -31.92 -20.67
C LEU A 19 -11.39 -30.61 -21.49
N LEU A 20 -12.52 -30.14 -22.02
CA LEU A 20 -12.59 -28.86 -22.74
C LEU A 20 -12.53 -27.64 -21.81
N LEU A 21 -12.88 -27.80 -20.52
CA LEU A 21 -12.78 -26.75 -19.50
C LEU A 21 -11.45 -26.76 -18.72
N SER A 22 -10.63 -27.82 -18.83
CA SER A 22 -9.39 -27.99 -18.07
C SER A 22 -8.11 -28.16 -18.90
N ALA A 23 -8.21 -28.13 -20.25
CA ALA A 23 -7.02 -28.05 -21.10
C ALA A 23 -6.26 -26.71 -20.85
N PRO A 24 -4.97 -26.74 -20.48
CA PRO A 24 -4.15 -25.54 -20.50
C PRO A 24 -4.06 -25.08 -21.96
N ARG A 25 -4.50 -23.85 -22.25
CA ARG A 25 -4.21 -23.21 -23.55
C ARG A 25 -2.70 -23.15 -23.69
N ALA A 26 -2.15 -24.02 -24.55
CA ALA A 26 -0.79 -23.91 -25.04
C ALA A 26 -0.64 -22.50 -25.63
N ARG A 27 0.17 -21.66 -24.98
CA ARG A 27 0.61 -20.40 -25.55
C ARG A 27 1.58 -20.75 -26.67
N ALA A 28 1.17 -20.49 -27.91
CA ALA A 28 2.12 -20.30 -28.99
C ALA A 28 2.96 -19.06 -28.61
N GLU A 29 4.22 -19.30 -28.27
CA GLU A 29 5.26 -18.29 -28.34
C GLU A 29 5.62 -18.13 -29.82
N GLY A 30 5.52 -16.90 -30.34
CA GLY A 30 5.89 -16.59 -31.72
C GLY A 30 4.96 -15.56 -32.36
N ASP A 31 5.53 -14.39 -32.64
CA ASP A 31 5.09 -13.36 -33.58
C ASP A 31 3.86 -12.50 -33.23
N GLY A 32 4.16 -11.31 -32.68
CA GLY A 32 3.77 -10.05 -33.32
C GLY A 32 2.29 -9.78 -33.61
N ALA A 33 1.35 -10.29 -32.82
CA ALA A 33 -0.07 -9.97 -32.99
C ALA A 33 -0.32 -8.46 -32.76
N LYS A 34 -0.56 -7.72 -33.86
CA LYS A 34 -0.92 -6.29 -33.83
C LYS A 34 -2.20 -6.07 -32.99
N PRO A 35 -2.21 -5.11 -32.05
CA PRO A 35 -3.27 -4.93 -31.03
C PRO A 35 -4.59 -4.30 -31.54
N VAL A 36 -4.93 -4.43 -32.82
CA VAL A 36 -5.98 -3.62 -33.48
C VAL A 36 -7.42 -4.10 -33.20
N ALA A 37 -7.63 -5.31 -32.67
CA ALA A 37 -8.98 -5.87 -32.55
C ALA A 37 -9.80 -5.38 -31.34
N ALA A 38 -9.16 -4.94 -30.25
CA ALA A 38 -9.88 -4.58 -29.00
C ALA A 38 -10.36 -3.12 -28.95
N GLU A 39 -9.75 -2.23 -29.73
CA GLU A 39 -10.10 -0.80 -29.78
C GLU A 39 -11.47 -0.60 -30.44
N LYS A 40 -11.72 -1.32 -31.54
CA LYS A 40 -13.03 -1.37 -32.21
C LYS A 40 -14.15 -1.90 -31.32
N THR A 41 -13.87 -2.73 -30.32
CA THR A 41 -14.92 -3.30 -29.44
C THR A 41 -15.42 -2.34 -28.36
N PHE A 42 -14.61 -1.38 -27.90
CA PHE A 42 -15.05 -0.40 -26.91
C PHE A 42 -15.57 0.89 -27.55
N GLU A 43 -14.94 1.35 -28.63
CA GLU A 43 -15.45 2.45 -29.45
C GLU A 43 -16.79 2.07 -30.10
N GLY A 44 -16.92 0.83 -30.59
CA GLY A 44 -18.18 0.27 -31.07
C GLY A 44 -19.25 0.07 -29.99
N ALA A 45 -18.89 0.12 -28.71
CA ALA A 45 -19.82 0.05 -27.57
C ALA A 45 -20.15 1.44 -26.99
N GLY A 46 -19.66 2.53 -27.60
CA GLY A 46 -19.99 3.91 -27.22
C GLY A 46 -19.28 4.42 -25.96
N PHE A 47 -18.16 3.80 -25.56
CA PHE A 47 -17.33 4.30 -24.47
C PHE A 47 -16.37 5.40 -24.95
N SER A 48 -16.30 6.52 -24.22
CA SER A 48 -15.36 7.60 -24.56
C SER A 48 -13.98 7.39 -23.89
N PRO A 49 -12.87 7.49 -24.63
CA PRO A 49 -11.52 7.36 -24.09
C PRO A 49 -10.94 8.68 -23.53
N THR A 50 -11.75 9.52 -22.91
CA THR A 50 -11.40 10.91 -22.53
C THR A 50 -11.67 11.19 -21.04
N THR A 51 -11.23 12.35 -20.53
CA THR A 51 -11.68 12.82 -19.21
C THR A 51 -13.05 13.47 -19.35
N TRP A 52 -13.76 13.63 -18.23
CA TRP A 52 -15.02 14.37 -18.22
C TRP A 52 -14.85 15.80 -18.73
N ALA A 53 -13.71 16.45 -18.44
CA ALA A 53 -13.43 17.81 -18.90
C ALA A 53 -13.43 17.91 -20.43
N HIS A 54 -12.76 16.96 -21.11
CA HIS A 54 -12.72 16.91 -22.58
C HIS A 54 -14.02 16.42 -23.23
N SER A 55 -14.94 15.86 -22.44
CA SER A 55 -16.23 15.34 -22.93
C SER A 55 -17.37 16.37 -22.85
N LEU A 56 -17.11 17.49 -22.19
CA LEU A 56 -18.03 18.63 -22.12
C LEU A 56 -18.02 19.40 -23.44
N GLY A 57 -19.14 20.02 -23.79
CA GLY A 57 -19.21 20.97 -24.90
C GLY A 57 -18.32 22.21 -24.65
N PRO A 58 -17.94 22.98 -25.68
CA PRO A 58 -17.01 24.10 -25.54
C PRO A 58 -17.43 25.15 -24.50
N ASP A 59 -18.74 25.41 -24.36
CA ASP A 59 -19.24 26.39 -23.41
C ASP A 59 -19.25 25.86 -21.97
N GLU A 60 -19.55 24.57 -21.78
CA GLU A 60 -19.42 23.91 -20.49
C GLU A 60 -17.95 23.79 -20.06
N GLN A 61 -17.04 23.56 -21.00
CA GLN A 61 -15.60 23.56 -20.73
C GLN A 61 -15.13 24.93 -20.21
N LYS A 62 -15.57 26.04 -20.80
CA LYS A 62 -15.22 27.39 -20.31
C LYS A 62 -15.67 27.64 -18.87
N VAL A 63 -16.73 26.97 -18.42
CA VAL A 63 -17.22 27.04 -17.04
C VAL A 63 -16.36 26.17 -16.13
N MET A 64 -16.14 24.91 -16.49
CA MET A 64 -15.52 23.91 -15.60
C MET A 64 -13.99 23.91 -15.64
N VAL A 65 -13.39 24.53 -16.66
CA VAL A 65 -11.97 24.46 -16.94
C VAL A 65 -11.42 25.86 -17.14
N LYS A 66 -10.29 26.14 -16.49
CA LYS A 66 -9.53 27.36 -16.71
C LYS A 66 -8.29 27.03 -17.55
N PRO A 67 -8.11 27.67 -18.71
CA PRO A 67 -6.88 27.59 -19.47
C PRO A 67 -5.76 28.29 -18.69
N ILE A 68 -4.66 27.59 -18.46
CA ILE A 68 -3.48 28.09 -17.75
C ILE A 68 -2.32 28.22 -18.73
N PRO A 69 -1.77 29.43 -18.91
CA PRO A 69 -0.55 29.61 -19.66
C PRO A 69 0.59 28.82 -19.03
N VAL A 70 1.34 28.18 -19.89
CA VAL A 70 2.54 27.47 -19.52
C VAL A 70 3.63 28.41 -19.03
N MET A 71 4.25 28.09 -17.91
CA MET A 71 5.44 28.79 -17.43
C MET A 71 6.67 27.87 -17.46
N PRO A 72 7.76 28.25 -18.13
CA PRO A 72 9.01 27.50 -18.07
C PRO A 72 9.56 27.48 -16.65
N GLN A 73 10.14 26.35 -16.26
CA GLN A 73 10.76 26.17 -14.94
C GLN A 73 12.27 26.15 -15.13
N GLU A 74 12.88 27.33 -15.20
CA GLU A 74 14.32 27.46 -15.39
C GLU A 74 15.10 26.76 -14.28
N HIS A 75 16.12 26.01 -14.68
CA HIS A 75 16.97 25.17 -13.81
C HIS A 75 16.21 24.17 -12.93
N ALA A 76 14.99 23.77 -13.31
CA ALA A 76 14.31 22.66 -12.66
C ALA A 76 15.11 21.36 -12.81
N ARG A 77 15.14 20.55 -11.75
CA ARG A 77 15.90 19.29 -11.72
C ARG A 77 14.98 18.18 -11.27
N VAL A 78 14.99 17.05 -11.98
CA VAL A 78 14.28 15.86 -11.51
C VAL A 78 15.01 15.33 -10.28
N ILE A 79 14.32 15.30 -9.15
CA ILE A 79 14.83 14.66 -7.93
C ILE A 79 14.66 13.17 -8.07
N TRP A 80 13.47 12.68 -8.45
CA TRP A 80 13.18 11.25 -8.51
C TRP A 80 12.14 10.95 -9.61
N PRO A 81 12.48 10.12 -10.61
CA PRO A 81 11.53 9.62 -11.60
C PRO A 81 10.94 8.26 -11.17
N ASN A 82 9.62 8.12 -11.18
CA ASN A 82 8.96 6.82 -10.99
C ASN A 82 8.86 6.06 -12.30
N PHE A 83 9.94 5.38 -12.69
CA PHE A 83 9.97 4.62 -13.95
C PHE A 83 8.85 3.57 -14.03
N ALA A 84 8.53 2.88 -12.93
CA ALA A 84 7.43 1.91 -12.92
C ALA A 84 6.07 2.58 -13.20
N GLY A 85 5.85 3.79 -12.70
CA GLY A 85 4.68 4.62 -13.02
C GLY A 85 4.63 5.01 -14.50
N PHE A 86 5.76 5.43 -15.07
CA PHE A 86 5.87 5.78 -16.48
C PHE A 86 5.66 4.60 -17.42
N GLU A 87 6.23 3.43 -17.12
CA GLU A 87 5.99 2.19 -17.87
C GLU A 87 4.52 1.76 -17.81
N ALA A 88 3.87 1.91 -16.65
CA ALA A 88 2.45 1.60 -16.51
C ALA A 88 1.57 2.49 -17.41
N MET A 89 2.04 3.71 -17.75
CA MET A 89 1.42 4.59 -18.73
C MET A 89 1.80 4.28 -20.19
N GLY A 90 2.62 3.25 -20.42
CA GLY A 90 3.10 2.88 -21.76
C GLY A 90 4.24 3.76 -22.27
N LEU A 91 4.86 4.59 -21.42
CA LEU A 91 6.04 5.35 -21.82
C LEU A 91 7.25 4.42 -21.89
N LYS A 92 8.06 4.62 -22.94
CA LYS A 92 9.37 3.97 -23.05
C LYS A 92 10.32 4.67 -22.09
N VAL A 93 10.67 4.01 -20.99
CA VAL A 93 11.72 4.47 -20.07
C VAL A 93 13.11 4.24 -20.67
N PRO A 94 14.16 4.92 -20.19
CA PRO A 94 15.52 4.73 -20.70
C PRO A 94 15.93 3.26 -20.62
N LYS A 95 16.68 2.80 -21.62
CA LYS A 95 17.31 1.49 -21.53
C LYS A 95 18.17 1.48 -20.26
N ASN A 96 18.02 0.44 -19.45
CA ASN A 96 18.78 0.22 -18.20
C ASN A 96 18.36 1.13 -17.05
N TYR A 97 17.29 1.92 -17.19
CA TYR A 97 16.76 2.80 -16.14
C TYR A 97 17.84 3.72 -15.55
N ALA A 98 18.86 4.02 -16.37
CA ALA A 98 19.96 4.89 -15.99
C ALA A 98 19.47 6.34 -15.98
N PHE A 99 20.18 7.18 -15.24
CA PHE A 99 20.02 8.62 -15.36
C PHE A 99 20.30 9.04 -16.80
N ASP A 100 19.28 9.59 -17.45
CA ASP A 100 19.34 10.10 -18.81
C ASP A 100 18.76 11.52 -18.80
N PRO A 101 19.61 12.56 -18.75
CA PRO A 101 19.16 13.95 -18.74
C PRO A 101 18.26 14.29 -19.92
N ALA A 102 18.51 13.73 -21.10
CA ALA A 102 17.73 14.03 -22.29
C ALA A 102 16.35 13.37 -22.22
N TRP A 103 16.26 12.15 -21.70
CA TRP A 103 14.98 11.50 -21.45
C TRP A 103 14.20 12.19 -20.33
N GLU A 104 14.86 12.53 -19.22
CA GLU A 104 14.23 13.24 -18.10
C GLU A 104 13.76 14.63 -18.56
N ALA A 105 14.57 15.34 -19.32
CA ALA A 105 14.16 16.58 -19.98
C ALA A 105 12.90 16.33 -20.83
N LYS A 106 12.89 15.38 -21.76
CA LYS A 106 11.76 15.17 -22.68
C LYS A 106 10.48 14.63 -22.03
N ASN A 107 10.58 13.75 -21.04
CA ASN A 107 9.43 12.96 -20.55
C ASN A 107 8.99 13.36 -19.14
N VAL A 108 9.83 14.08 -18.40
CA VAL A 108 9.56 14.53 -17.03
C VAL A 108 9.49 16.04 -16.97
N LEU A 109 10.59 16.72 -17.34
CA LEU A 109 10.65 18.17 -17.31
C LEU A 109 9.76 18.76 -18.39
N ASP A 110 9.87 18.45 -19.67
CA ASP A 110 9.04 19.04 -20.73
C ASP A 110 7.54 18.85 -20.50
N PRO A 111 7.02 17.74 -19.93
CA PRO A 111 5.61 17.69 -19.55
C PRO A 111 5.26 18.52 -18.30
N ALA A 112 6.20 18.71 -17.37
CA ALA A 112 6.03 19.52 -16.16
C ALA A 112 6.34 21.02 -16.38
N ALA A 113 7.50 21.32 -16.95
CA ALA A 113 7.91 22.49 -17.74
C ALA A 113 7.34 22.40 -19.17
N VAL A 114 6.03 22.42 -19.26
CA VAL A 114 5.21 22.24 -20.46
C VAL A 114 5.87 22.69 -21.80
N ARG A 115 6.40 21.76 -22.63
CA ARG A 115 6.82 21.95 -24.06
C ARG A 115 6.28 20.88 -25.05
N THR A 116 6.11 21.30 -26.32
CA THR A 116 5.05 21.15 -27.37
C THR A 116 4.39 19.79 -27.76
N LEU A 117 3.14 19.91 -28.30
CA LEU A 117 2.16 18.91 -28.83
C LEU A 117 1.32 18.13 -27.78
N ILE A 118 -0.02 18.07 -27.74
CA ILE A 118 -1.08 17.94 -28.78
C ILE A 118 -2.39 18.64 -28.32
N ASN A 119 -3.09 19.25 -29.31
CA ASN A 119 -4.46 19.80 -29.37
C ASN A 119 -4.88 20.89 -28.35
N GLY A 120 -4.88 22.14 -28.84
CA GLY A 120 -5.42 23.31 -28.15
C GLY A 120 -4.46 24.49 -28.22
N GLU A 121 -4.10 24.94 -29.43
CA GLU A 121 -3.46 26.24 -29.59
C GLU A 121 -4.51 27.32 -29.37
N THR A 122 -4.20 28.29 -28.52
CA THR A 122 -4.88 29.58 -28.56
C THR A 122 -4.63 30.24 -29.93
N PRO A 123 -5.48 31.18 -30.38
CA PRO A 123 -5.28 31.87 -31.66
C PRO A 123 -3.91 32.55 -31.84
N ASP A 124 -3.12 32.70 -30.77
CA ASP A 124 -1.75 33.23 -30.75
C ASP A 124 -0.63 32.16 -30.65
N GLY A 125 -0.95 30.87 -30.83
CA GLY A 125 0.05 29.79 -30.90
C GLY A 125 0.68 29.39 -29.55
N LYS A 126 0.10 29.78 -28.41
CA LYS A 126 0.60 29.43 -27.08
C LYS A 126 -0.07 28.15 -26.56
N ARG A 127 0.73 27.32 -25.88
CA ARG A 127 0.23 26.11 -25.20
C ARG A 127 -0.51 26.47 -23.93
N VAL A 128 -1.61 25.76 -23.72
CA VAL A 128 -2.47 25.91 -22.56
C VAL A 128 -2.57 24.55 -21.85
N THR A 129 -2.32 24.55 -20.55
CA THR A 129 -2.75 23.44 -19.68
C THR A 129 -4.09 23.79 -19.05
N HIS A 130 -4.71 22.82 -18.40
CA HIS A 130 -6.05 23.01 -17.84
C HIS A 130 -6.01 22.86 -16.33
N ALA A 131 -6.54 23.85 -15.62
CA ALA A 131 -6.89 23.72 -14.21
C ALA A 131 -8.40 23.53 -14.12
N THR A 132 -8.86 22.53 -13.37
CA THR A 132 -10.30 22.30 -13.21
C THR A 132 -10.85 23.18 -12.10
N ARG A 133 -12.07 23.70 -12.30
CA ARG A 133 -12.86 24.35 -11.27
C ARG A 133 -13.63 23.30 -10.48
N TYR A 134 -13.80 23.54 -9.19
CA TYR A 134 -14.66 22.72 -8.35
C TYR A 134 -15.22 23.53 -7.19
N TYR A 135 -16.37 23.11 -6.67
CA TYR A 135 -17.07 23.79 -5.60
C TYR A 135 -16.73 23.10 -4.28
N SER A 136 -16.03 23.80 -3.40
CA SER A 136 -15.74 23.27 -2.08
C SER A 136 -16.90 23.61 -1.15
N THR A 137 -17.65 22.60 -0.70
CA THR A 137 -18.68 22.76 0.32
C THR A 137 -18.09 23.25 1.66
N ASN A 138 -16.80 23.06 1.88
CA ASN A 138 -16.08 23.57 3.04
C ASN A 138 -15.83 25.07 2.98
N ALA A 139 -15.50 25.61 1.79
CA ALA A 139 -15.30 27.05 1.59
C ALA A 139 -16.60 27.78 1.18
N ASP A 140 -17.65 27.01 0.88
CA ASP A 140 -18.90 27.48 0.26
C ASP A 140 -18.65 28.37 -0.97
N ALA A 141 -17.65 27.99 -1.77
CA ALA A 141 -17.17 28.82 -2.87
C ALA A 141 -16.63 27.96 -4.01
N ILE A 142 -16.67 28.54 -5.21
CA ILE A 142 -15.96 28.02 -6.38
C ILE A 142 -14.47 28.24 -6.14
N VAL A 143 -13.76 27.14 -6.05
CA VAL A 143 -12.30 27.06 -6.02
C VAL A 143 -11.87 26.24 -7.24
N GLY A 144 -10.68 25.66 -7.20
CA GLY A 144 -10.25 24.75 -8.23
C GLY A 144 -8.84 24.27 -7.97
N ASP A 145 -8.23 23.71 -9.00
CA ASP A 145 -6.82 23.37 -9.01
C ASP A 145 -5.97 24.65 -8.94
N GLY A 146 -5.86 25.25 -7.75
CA GLY A 146 -5.21 26.55 -7.52
C GLY A 146 -3.70 26.56 -7.80
N ARG A 147 -3.09 25.39 -7.67
CA ARG A 147 -1.65 25.15 -7.87
C ARG A 147 -1.37 23.89 -8.69
N ALA A 148 -2.36 23.34 -9.37
CA ALA A 148 -2.21 22.12 -10.16
C ALA A 148 -2.76 22.34 -11.58
N THR A 149 -2.19 21.65 -12.56
CA THR A 149 -2.69 21.66 -13.93
C THR A 149 -2.62 20.27 -14.52
N GLU A 150 -3.64 19.87 -15.29
CA GLU A 150 -3.63 18.68 -16.12
C GLU A 150 -2.69 18.91 -17.30
N VAL A 151 -1.66 18.06 -17.40
CA VAL A 151 -0.64 18.11 -18.45
C VAL A 151 -0.83 16.99 -19.48
N GLY A 152 -1.71 16.02 -19.22
CA GLY A 152 -2.05 14.97 -20.17
C GLY A 152 -2.98 13.90 -19.62
N VAL A 153 -3.48 13.06 -20.53
CA VAL A 153 -4.35 11.92 -20.24
C VAL A 153 -3.80 10.70 -20.99
N PHE A 154 -3.76 9.55 -20.31
CA PHE A 154 -3.16 8.32 -20.82
C PHE A 154 -4.09 7.14 -20.65
N VAL A 155 -4.05 6.23 -21.62
CA VAL A 155 -4.79 4.96 -21.60
C VAL A 155 -3.93 3.89 -20.92
N LEU A 156 -4.38 3.38 -19.79
CA LEU A 156 -3.75 2.22 -19.17
C LEU A 156 -4.12 0.97 -19.97
N ARG A 157 -3.12 0.22 -20.42
CA ARG A 157 -3.32 -1.05 -21.11
C ARG A 157 -2.71 -2.19 -20.30
N GLY A 158 -3.44 -3.30 -20.23
CA GLY A 158 -2.93 -4.53 -19.65
C GLY A 158 -1.89 -5.18 -20.57
N LYS A 159 -1.18 -6.17 -20.04
CA LYS A 159 -0.26 -7.01 -20.85
C LYS A 159 -0.97 -7.76 -21.97
N ASP A 160 -2.29 -7.91 -21.87
CA ASP A 160 -3.19 -8.46 -22.87
C ASP A 160 -3.62 -7.44 -23.94
N GLY A 161 -3.08 -6.21 -23.91
CA GLY A 161 -3.41 -5.11 -24.81
C GLY A 161 -4.77 -4.45 -24.52
N ARG A 162 -5.58 -5.03 -23.61
CA ARG A 162 -6.90 -4.50 -23.27
C ARG A 162 -6.78 -3.20 -22.49
N VAL A 163 -7.61 -2.22 -22.83
CA VAL A 163 -7.78 -1.00 -22.04
C VAL A 163 -8.22 -1.41 -20.63
N LYS A 164 -7.44 -1.00 -19.63
CA LYS A 164 -7.71 -1.21 -18.21
C LYS A 164 -8.20 0.06 -17.53
N GLY A 165 -8.21 1.21 -18.21
CA GLY A 165 -8.68 2.48 -17.68
C GLY A 165 -7.91 3.66 -18.25
N TYR A 166 -8.16 4.86 -17.71
CA TYR A 166 -7.47 6.10 -18.09
C TYR A 166 -6.91 6.77 -16.85
N ARG A 167 -5.79 7.45 -17.00
CA ARG A 167 -5.14 8.24 -15.96
C ARG A 167 -4.82 9.62 -16.48
N GLN A 168 -5.13 10.62 -15.68
CA GLN A 168 -4.67 11.98 -15.83
C GLN A 168 -3.24 12.07 -15.29
N ARG A 169 -2.44 12.93 -15.90
CA ARG A 169 -1.17 13.42 -15.35
C ARG A 169 -1.35 14.87 -14.99
N GLN A 170 -1.01 15.23 -13.76
CA GLN A 170 -1.11 16.60 -13.24
C GLN A 170 0.21 17.07 -12.66
N ALA A 171 0.63 18.28 -13.01
CA ALA A 171 1.74 18.96 -12.36
C ALA A 171 1.20 19.89 -11.25
N LYS A 172 1.59 19.65 -9.99
CA LYS A 172 1.21 20.45 -8.81
C LYS A 172 2.44 21.21 -8.30
N GLY A 173 2.31 22.50 -8.01
CA GLY A 173 3.41 23.40 -7.63
C GLY A 173 4.04 24.18 -8.79
N GLY A 174 3.50 24.06 -10.00
CA GLY A 174 4.01 24.74 -11.20
C GLY A 174 3.75 26.26 -11.24
N GLY A 175 2.85 26.77 -10.40
CA GLY A 175 2.48 28.18 -10.32
C GLY A 175 0.99 28.40 -10.04
N ALA A 176 0.62 29.64 -9.75
CA ALA A 176 -0.76 30.01 -9.46
C ALA A 176 -1.63 29.92 -10.71
N THR A 177 -2.79 29.26 -10.58
CA THR A 177 -3.77 29.16 -11.67
C THR A 177 -4.85 30.24 -11.56
N GLY A 178 -4.89 30.98 -10.45
CA GLY A 178 -5.96 31.90 -10.08
C GLY A 178 -7.29 31.20 -9.77
N LEU A 179 -7.25 29.90 -9.43
CA LEU A 179 -8.34 29.16 -8.79
C LEU A 179 -8.02 28.82 -7.32
N SER A 180 -6.94 29.40 -6.78
CA SER A 180 -6.51 29.19 -5.41
C SER A 180 -7.47 29.85 -4.43
N PRO A 181 -7.82 29.18 -3.33
CA PRO A 181 -8.52 29.82 -2.24
C PRO A 181 -7.60 30.83 -1.52
N ASN A 182 -8.14 31.97 -1.08
CA ASN A 182 -7.40 33.10 -0.49
C ASN A 182 -6.87 32.84 0.96
N PHE A 183 -6.57 31.59 1.33
CA PHE A 183 -6.34 31.23 2.74
C PHE A 183 -4.87 31.06 3.15
N SER A 184 -3.89 30.94 2.24
CA SER A 184 -2.47 30.93 2.63
C SER A 184 -1.50 31.36 1.52
N ALA A 185 -0.30 31.84 1.90
CA ALA A 185 0.78 32.23 0.98
C ALA A 185 1.14 31.10 -0.02
N GLY A 186 1.07 29.83 0.43
CA GLY A 186 1.23 28.62 -0.36
C GLY A 186 0.36 28.58 -1.59
N TYR A 187 -0.94 28.78 -1.35
CA TYR A 187 -1.95 28.79 -2.39
C TYR A 187 -1.89 30.06 -3.24
N GLN A 188 -1.53 31.21 -2.67
CA GLN A 188 -1.42 32.47 -3.40
C GLN A 188 -0.33 32.45 -4.48
N THR A 189 0.83 31.88 -4.18
CA THR A 189 1.93 31.75 -5.15
C THR A 189 1.74 30.56 -6.11
N GLY A 190 0.89 29.61 -5.74
CA GLY A 190 0.69 28.34 -6.44
C GLY A 190 1.93 27.45 -6.48
N ARG A 191 2.87 27.69 -5.56
CA ARG A 191 4.09 26.89 -5.39
C ARG A 191 3.93 25.91 -4.24
N GLU A 192 4.66 24.80 -4.30
CA GLU A 192 4.69 23.78 -3.25
C GLU A 192 6.08 23.74 -2.61
N PRO A 193 6.20 23.78 -1.27
CA PRO A 193 7.48 23.56 -0.61
C PRO A 193 8.08 22.20 -1.00
N LEU A 194 9.39 22.13 -1.17
CA LEU A 194 10.04 20.92 -1.65
C LEU A 194 9.84 19.72 -0.71
N TYR A 195 9.75 19.95 0.61
CA TYR A 195 9.48 18.88 1.57
C TYR A 195 8.05 18.33 1.44
N ASP A 196 7.07 19.13 1.00
CA ASP A 196 5.71 18.66 0.72
C ASP A 196 5.69 17.81 -0.55
N VAL A 197 6.46 18.20 -1.58
CA VAL A 197 6.66 17.38 -2.78
C VAL A 197 7.22 16.01 -2.41
N LEU A 198 8.28 15.95 -1.60
CA LEU A 198 8.84 14.69 -1.12
C LEU A 198 7.81 13.89 -0.31
N GLY A 199 7.14 14.54 0.65
CA GLY A 199 6.14 13.93 1.52
C GLY A 199 4.98 13.30 0.75
N ASP A 200 4.30 14.07 -0.11
CA ASP A 200 3.13 13.62 -0.88
C ASP A 200 3.49 12.41 -1.76
N ASN A 201 4.61 12.49 -2.47
CA ASN A 201 5.02 11.44 -3.41
C ASN A 201 5.49 10.14 -2.69
N ILE A 202 6.23 10.25 -1.59
CA ILE A 202 6.65 9.08 -0.80
C ILE A 202 5.45 8.44 -0.11
N PHE A 203 4.53 9.25 0.43
CA PHE A 203 3.32 8.76 1.08
C PHE A 203 2.40 8.05 0.09
N ALA A 204 2.16 8.66 -1.08
CA ALA A 204 1.40 8.04 -2.17
C ALA A 204 2.00 6.69 -2.58
N THR A 205 3.32 6.63 -2.77
CA THR A 205 4.00 5.38 -3.18
C THR A 205 3.94 4.33 -2.08
N MET A 206 4.05 4.72 -0.81
CA MET A 206 3.83 3.83 0.34
C MET A 206 2.41 3.26 0.32
N LEU A 207 1.38 4.09 0.21
CA LEU A 207 -0.02 3.64 0.16
C LEU A 207 -0.25 2.67 -1.01
N GLN A 208 0.24 3.01 -2.20
CA GLN A 208 0.14 2.17 -3.39
C GLN A 208 0.80 0.81 -3.21
N ARG A 209 2.04 0.78 -2.67
CA ARG A 209 2.75 -0.47 -2.36
C ARG A 209 1.97 -1.30 -1.35
N ASN A 210 1.31 -0.64 -0.40
CA ASN A 210 0.40 -1.25 0.57
C ASN A 210 -1.02 -1.51 0.05
N GLY A 211 -1.20 -1.60 -1.26
CA GLY A 211 -2.45 -2.01 -1.90
C GLY A 211 -3.63 -1.04 -1.72
N VAL A 212 -3.41 0.14 -1.16
CA VAL A 212 -4.38 1.24 -1.16
C VAL A 212 -4.43 1.79 -2.57
N ARG A 213 -5.65 1.94 -3.10
CA ARG A 213 -5.82 2.60 -4.39
C ARG A 213 -5.66 4.10 -4.15
N THR A 214 -4.59 4.68 -4.67
CA THR A 214 -4.24 6.10 -4.55
C THR A 214 -3.71 6.62 -5.90
N ASN A 215 -3.70 7.94 -6.11
CA ASN A 215 -2.92 8.53 -7.17
C ASN A 215 -1.43 8.20 -6.97
N SER A 216 -0.74 7.87 -8.06
CA SER A 216 0.69 7.60 -8.04
C SER A 216 1.51 8.87 -8.27
N SER A 217 2.74 8.87 -7.78
CA SER A 217 3.77 9.83 -8.18
C SER A 217 4.35 9.42 -9.53
N GLY A 218 4.36 10.32 -10.51
CA GLY A 218 5.16 10.21 -11.72
C GLY A 218 6.59 10.66 -11.48
N SER A 219 6.77 11.81 -10.85
CA SER A 219 8.09 12.32 -10.48
C SER A 219 8.06 13.38 -9.38
N MET A 220 9.22 13.60 -8.77
CA MET A 220 9.51 14.72 -7.87
C MET A 220 10.50 15.65 -8.56
N ILE A 221 10.20 16.94 -8.63
CA ILE A 221 11.02 17.93 -9.33
C ILE A 221 11.37 19.05 -8.36
N ASP A 222 12.66 19.36 -8.25
CA ASP A 222 13.20 20.54 -7.57
C ASP A 222 13.06 21.75 -8.48
N THR A 223 12.52 22.85 -7.95
CA THR A 223 12.56 24.15 -8.62
C THR A 223 13.44 25.07 -7.77
N PRO A 224 14.44 25.76 -8.37
CA PRO A 224 15.41 26.56 -7.62
C PRO A 224 14.81 27.82 -6.97
N GLN A 225 13.51 28.04 -7.12
CA GLN A 225 12.81 29.17 -6.54
C GLN A 225 12.59 28.95 -5.04
N TYR A 226 12.77 30.03 -4.30
CA TYR A 226 12.51 30.11 -2.87
C TYR A 226 11.19 30.85 -2.65
N VAL A 227 10.30 30.24 -1.88
CA VAL A 227 9.01 30.82 -1.50
C VAL A 227 8.77 30.51 -0.02
N PHE A 228 8.00 31.34 0.70
CA PHE A 228 7.78 31.22 2.15
C PHE A 228 9.03 31.51 2.98
N GLY A 229 9.77 32.57 2.62
CA GLY A 229 11.05 32.92 3.23
C GLY A 229 12.20 32.22 2.51
N ASP A 230 12.64 31.08 3.04
CA ASP A 230 13.85 30.35 2.63
C ASP A 230 13.58 28.89 2.19
N GLN A 231 12.31 28.53 1.93
CA GLN A 231 11.97 27.18 1.50
C GLN A 231 12.09 27.04 -0.01
N ARG A 232 12.94 26.11 -0.46
CA ARG A 232 12.95 25.68 -1.87
C ARG A 232 11.58 25.11 -2.22
N THR A 233 11.21 25.33 -3.47
CA THR A 233 9.96 24.85 -4.03
C THR A 233 10.19 23.63 -4.89
N GLY A 234 9.11 22.93 -5.23
CA GLY A 234 9.18 21.87 -6.22
C GLY A 234 7.84 21.64 -6.91
N ILE A 235 7.85 20.66 -7.79
CA ILE A 235 6.68 20.18 -8.53
C ILE A 235 6.46 18.71 -8.21
N THR A 236 5.22 18.40 -7.82
CA THR A 236 4.69 17.05 -7.71
C THR A 236 4.04 16.68 -9.04
N ASP A 237 4.63 15.76 -9.78
CA ASP A 237 4.03 15.18 -10.99
C ASP A 237 3.21 13.96 -10.58
N ARG A 238 1.89 14.09 -10.65
CA ARG A 238 0.92 13.10 -10.17
C ARG A 238 0.28 12.37 -11.34
N ILE A 239 0.04 11.07 -11.19
CA ILE A 239 -0.66 10.23 -12.16
C ILE A 239 -1.83 9.55 -11.46
N GLY A 240 -3.06 9.80 -11.89
CA GLY A 240 -4.24 9.33 -11.19
C GLY A 240 -5.56 9.65 -11.88
N ASP A 241 -6.65 9.40 -11.18
CA ASP A 241 -7.96 10.01 -11.44
C ASP A 241 -8.18 11.13 -10.42
N PHE A 242 -8.15 12.37 -10.88
CA PHE A 242 -8.30 13.55 -10.03
C PHE A 242 -9.75 14.03 -9.95
N THR A 243 -10.71 13.20 -10.36
CA THR A 243 -12.14 13.50 -10.19
C THR A 243 -12.52 13.44 -8.73
N ARG A 244 -13.07 14.54 -8.23
CA ARG A 244 -13.46 14.77 -6.84
C ARG A 244 -14.97 14.96 -6.73
N LEU A 245 -15.53 14.73 -5.55
CA LEU A 245 -16.91 15.08 -5.23
C LEU A 245 -17.19 16.57 -5.48
N ALA A 246 -16.26 17.44 -5.12
CA ALA A 246 -16.36 18.89 -5.37
C ALA A 246 -16.56 19.26 -6.85
N HIS A 247 -16.06 18.45 -7.81
CA HIS A 247 -16.31 18.69 -9.23
C HIS A 247 -17.76 18.42 -9.62
N LEU A 248 -18.40 17.42 -9.00
CA LEU A 248 -19.81 17.12 -9.23
C LEU A 248 -20.71 18.21 -8.64
N HIS A 249 -20.34 18.78 -7.48
CA HIS A 249 -21.00 19.95 -6.93
C HIS A 249 -20.89 21.15 -7.86
N GLU A 250 -19.70 21.44 -8.39
CA GLU A 250 -19.52 22.54 -9.36
C GLU A 250 -20.33 22.33 -10.63
N ALA A 251 -20.36 21.10 -11.16
CA ALA A 251 -21.14 20.80 -12.35
C ALA A 251 -22.61 21.20 -12.18
N LEU A 252 -23.18 20.91 -11.00
CA LEU A 252 -24.57 21.24 -10.66
C LEU A 252 -24.75 22.71 -10.25
N LYS A 253 -23.86 23.27 -9.43
CA LYS A 253 -24.00 24.59 -8.78
C LYS A 253 -23.36 25.75 -9.53
N GLY A 254 -22.52 25.50 -10.54
CA GLY A 254 -21.55 26.42 -11.16
C GLY A 254 -22.07 27.69 -11.85
N ARG A 255 -23.31 28.11 -11.60
CA ARG A 255 -23.89 29.46 -11.73
C ARG A 255 -25.35 29.36 -11.26
N ALA A 256 -25.68 29.92 -10.10
CA ALA A 256 -27.05 29.91 -9.55
C ALA A 256 -27.98 30.95 -10.22
N ALA A 257 -27.82 31.21 -11.52
CA ALA A 257 -28.74 32.04 -12.29
C ALA A 257 -29.93 31.18 -12.77
N PRO A 258 -31.15 31.72 -12.83
CA PRO A 258 -32.29 31.02 -13.45
C PRO A 258 -31.94 30.56 -14.88
N GLY A 259 -32.14 29.27 -15.19
CA GLY A 259 -31.77 28.64 -16.48
C GLY A 259 -30.41 27.92 -16.49
N GLU A 260 -29.53 28.17 -15.53
CA GLU A 260 -28.24 27.44 -15.42
C GLU A 260 -28.39 26.08 -14.68
N HIS A 261 -29.51 25.85 -13.99
CA HIS A 261 -29.80 24.57 -13.35
C HIS A 261 -29.93 23.41 -14.35
N GLU A 262 -30.58 23.63 -15.50
CA GLU A 262 -30.71 22.61 -16.54
C GLU A 262 -29.35 22.28 -17.17
N LYS A 263 -28.56 23.31 -17.51
CA LYS A 263 -27.19 23.14 -17.99
C LYS A 263 -26.32 22.42 -16.94
N GLY A 264 -26.49 22.75 -15.66
CA GLY A 264 -25.78 22.09 -14.58
C GLY A 264 -26.13 20.61 -14.45
N ALA A 265 -27.40 20.26 -14.60
CA ALA A 265 -27.84 18.86 -14.61
C ALA A 265 -27.25 18.10 -15.81
N LYS A 266 -27.16 18.72 -16.99
CA LYS A 266 -26.50 18.14 -18.18
C LYS A 266 -24.99 17.94 -17.96
N ARG A 267 -24.28 18.92 -17.40
CA ARG A 267 -22.86 18.79 -17.02
C ARG A 267 -22.64 17.62 -16.06
N LEU A 268 -23.46 17.54 -15.00
CA LEU A 268 -23.39 16.47 -14.02
C LEU A 268 -23.63 15.09 -14.68
N ARG A 269 -24.61 14.99 -15.59
CA ARG A 269 -24.86 13.75 -16.34
C ARG A 269 -23.63 13.30 -17.13
N VAL A 270 -23.03 14.20 -17.91
CA VAL A 270 -21.81 13.91 -18.69
C VAL A 270 -20.69 13.41 -17.77
N MET A 271 -20.47 14.07 -16.63
CA MET A 271 -19.45 13.63 -15.67
C MET A 271 -19.73 12.23 -15.11
N LEU A 272 -20.96 11.93 -14.71
CA LEU A 272 -21.34 10.62 -14.19
C LEU A 272 -21.21 9.52 -15.24
N ASP A 273 -21.62 9.77 -16.48
CA ASP A 273 -21.47 8.82 -17.58
C ASP A 273 -19.99 8.54 -17.90
N GLN A 274 -19.13 9.55 -17.85
CA GLN A 274 -17.67 9.38 -18.04
C GLN A 274 -17.01 8.59 -16.91
N ILE A 275 -17.40 8.84 -15.66
CA ILE A 275 -16.97 8.02 -14.52
C ILE A 275 -17.41 6.57 -14.73
N ASN A 276 -18.65 6.36 -15.21
CA ASN A 276 -19.23 5.05 -15.46
C ASN A 276 -18.51 4.30 -16.59
N ASP A 277 -18.18 4.98 -17.68
CA ASP A 277 -17.42 4.45 -18.81
C ASP A 277 -16.10 3.85 -18.34
N ARG A 278 -15.33 4.66 -17.62
CA ARG A 278 -14.04 4.25 -17.08
C ARG A 278 -14.17 3.07 -16.13
N LEU A 279 -15.12 3.11 -15.20
CA LEU A 279 -15.31 2.03 -14.23
C LEU A 279 -15.81 0.73 -14.90
N SER A 280 -16.63 0.84 -15.94
CA SER A 280 -17.13 -0.29 -16.72
C SER A 280 -16.01 -0.93 -17.53
N MET A 281 -15.17 -0.12 -18.19
CA MET A 281 -13.97 -0.57 -18.89
C MET A 281 -12.96 -1.24 -17.94
N GLU A 282 -12.69 -0.63 -16.77
CA GLU A 282 -11.85 -1.21 -15.71
C GLU A 282 -12.34 -2.61 -15.28
N ALA A 283 -13.67 -2.80 -15.23
CA ALA A 283 -14.31 -4.06 -14.89
C ALA A 283 -14.41 -5.05 -16.07
N GLY A 284 -13.97 -4.66 -17.27
CA GLY A 284 -14.08 -5.47 -18.49
C GLY A 284 -15.52 -5.65 -18.99
N ARG A 285 -16.42 -4.72 -18.65
CA ARG A 285 -17.81 -4.74 -19.10
C ARG A 285 -17.94 -4.11 -20.48
N THR A 286 -18.83 -4.66 -21.29
CA THR A 286 -19.22 -4.08 -22.58
C THR A 286 -20.37 -3.08 -22.47
N THR A 287 -20.95 -2.92 -21.27
CA THR A 287 -22.03 -1.97 -20.99
C THR A 287 -21.77 -1.20 -19.70
N ARG A 288 -22.26 0.04 -19.66
CA ARG A 288 -22.27 0.89 -18.46
C ARG A 288 -22.96 0.17 -17.30
N TYR A 289 -22.56 0.50 -16.08
CA TYR A 289 -23.36 0.22 -14.89
C TYR A 289 -24.67 1.01 -14.94
N SER A 290 -25.75 0.50 -14.37
CA SER A 290 -26.87 1.39 -14.01
C SER A 290 -26.40 2.44 -13.01
N MET A 291 -27.09 3.59 -12.87
CA MET A 291 -26.69 4.61 -11.89
C MET A 291 -26.66 4.10 -10.45
N SER A 292 -27.59 3.21 -10.09
CA SER A 292 -27.59 2.49 -8.82
C SER A 292 -26.37 1.58 -8.63
N GLN A 293 -25.96 0.85 -9.68
CA GLN A 293 -24.74 0.03 -9.67
C GLN A 293 -23.49 0.90 -9.62
N LEU A 294 -23.46 2.03 -10.31
CA LEU A 294 -22.35 2.99 -10.29
C LEU A 294 -22.13 3.51 -8.87
N PHE A 295 -23.19 3.96 -8.19
CA PHE A 295 -23.13 4.38 -6.80
C PHE A 295 -22.58 3.28 -5.89
N HIS A 296 -23.08 2.04 -6.05
CA HIS A 296 -22.60 0.89 -5.28
C HIS A 296 -21.09 0.64 -5.50
N VAL A 297 -20.60 0.70 -6.73
CA VAL A 297 -19.18 0.50 -7.06
C VAL A 297 -18.31 1.59 -6.43
N LEU A 298 -18.72 2.84 -6.52
CA LEU A 298 -18.02 3.97 -5.90
C LEU A 298 -17.99 3.83 -4.36
N ALA A 299 -19.13 3.57 -3.74
CA ALA A 299 -19.26 3.34 -2.31
C ALA A 299 -18.39 2.17 -1.83
N GLN A 300 -18.38 1.05 -2.58
CA GLN A 300 -17.56 -0.11 -2.26
C GLN A 300 -16.07 0.21 -2.32
N ARG A 301 -15.63 0.97 -3.31
CA ARG A 301 -14.22 1.41 -3.44
C ARG A 301 -13.82 2.28 -2.26
N LYS A 302 -14.64 3.27 -1.90
CA LYS A 302 -14.34 4.15 -0.76
C LYS A 302 -14.38 3.41 0.57
N ALA A 303 -15.31 2.48 0.78
CA ALA A 303 -15.37 1.63 1.96
C ALA A 303 -14.10 0.77 2.11
N LYS A 304 -13.62 0.18 1.00
CA LYS A 304 -12.36 -0.56 0.99
C LYS A 304 -11.17 0.33 1.30
N GLU A 305 -11.08 1.51 0.68
CA GLU A 305 -10.03 2.49 0.93
C GLU A 305 -9.97 2.88 2.41
N MET A 306 -11.11 3.28 3.00
CA MET A 306 -11.18 3.66 4.42
C MET A 306 -10.80 2.51 5.36
N SER A 307 -11.20 1.27 5.03
CA SER A 307 -10.79 0.10 5.80
C SER A 307 -9.27 -0.13 5.71
N GLN A 308 -8.67 0.04 4.53
CA GLN A 308 -7.23 -0.11 4.38
C GLN A 308 -6.46 0.98 5.13
N LEU A 309 -6.89 2.25 5.05
CA LEU A 309 -6.29 3.33 5.83
C LEU A 309 -6.38 3.05 7.33
N PHE A 310 -7.52 2.54 7.80
CA PHE A 310 -7.69 2.12 9.19
C PHE A 310 -6.65 1.06 9.60
N TRP A 311 -6.51 -0.02 8.83
CA TRP A 311 -5.57 -1.09 9.18
C TRP A 311 -4.09 -0.72 8.99
N LEU A 312 -3.81 0.33 8.22
CA LEU A 312 -2.48 0.92 8.07
C LEU A 312 -2.17 2.02 9.09
N ARG A 313 -3.13 2.37 9.96
CA ARG A 313 -3.03 3.50 10.90
C ARG A 313 -2.76 4.84 10.20
N VAL A 314 -3.33 5.04 9.01
CA VAL A 314 -3.13 6.26 8.20
C VAL A 314 -4.28 7.25 8.40
N SER A 315 -3.94 8.46 8.84
CA SER A 315 -4.83 9.62 8.81
C SER A 315 -4.63 10.39 7.50
N HIS A 316 -5.72 10.77 6.84
CA HIS A 316 -5.65 11.63 5.65
C HIS A 316 -5.23 13.07 6.00
N GLY A 317 -5.56 13.55 7.20
CA GLY A 317 -5.20 14.88 7.70
C GLY A 317 -6.03 16.06 7.17
N ALA A 318 -6.65 15.94 5.99
CA ALA A 318 -7.55 16.95 5.42
C ALA A 318 -8.74 16.31 4.67
N PRO A 319 -9.68 15.64 5.37
CA PRO A 319 -10.84 14.99 4.76
C PRO A 319 -11.92 16.02 4.40
N THR A 320 -11.72 16.79 3.32
CA THR A 320 -12.67 17.77 2.80
C THR A 320 -13.37 17.26 1.53
N CYS A 321 -14.46 17.92 1.11
CA CYS A 321 -15.19 17.54 -0.11
C CYS A 321 -14.30 17.66 -1.37
N ASP A 322 -13.42 18.66 -1.41
CA ASP A 322 -12.41 18.85 -2.46
C ASP A 322 -11.22 17.90 -2.38
N ASN A 323 -11.00 17.23 -1.25
CA ASN A 323 -10.05 16.13 -1.14
C ASN A 323 -10.73 14.75 -1.16
N THR A 324 -12.03 14.71 -1.45
CA THR A 324 -12.77 13.45 -1.63
C THR A 324 -12.75 13.03 -3.09
N PHE A 325 -11.69 12.30 -3.46
CA PHE A 325 -11.56 11.66 -4.76
C PHE A 325 -12.53 10.47 -4.89
N LEU A 326 -13.17 10.33 -6.05
CA LEU A 326 -14.27 9.38 -6.25
C LEU A 326 -13.80 7.93 -6.41
N THR A 327 -12.65 7.70 -7.05
CA THR A 327 -12.20 6.34 -7.39
C THR A 327 -10.92 5.88 -6.70
N GLU A 328 -10.23 6.79 -6.00
CA GLU A 328 -8.98 6.51 -5.29
C GLU A 328 -8.73 7.53 -4.16
N ASN A 329 -7.65 7.34 -3.41
CA ASN A 329 -7.14 8.29 -2.43
C ASN A 329 -6.22 9.34 -3.11
N GLY A 330 -6.10 10.54 -2.54
CA GLY A 330 -5.15 11.53 -3.05
C GLY A 330 -5.04 12.80 -2.21
N ASP A 331 -4.10 13.67 -2.60
CA ASP A 331 -3.69 14.87 -1.86
C ASP A 331 -3.18 14.59 -0.45
N HIS A 332 -2.00 13.95 -0.36
CA HIS A 332 -1.47 13.41 0.89
C HIS A 332 -0.57 14.38 1.67
N GLY A 333 -0.56 15.67 1.32
CA GLY A 333 0.34 16.65 1.94
C GLY A 333 0.18 16.77 3.47
N THR A 334 -1.02 16.53 3.99
CA THR A 334 -1.32 16.52 5.43
C THR A 334 -1.47 15.12 6.01
N GLY A 335 -1.23 14.09 5.20
CA GLY A 335 -1.35 12.69 5.59
C GLY A 335 -0.31 12.30 6.64
N SER A 336 -0.70 11.43 7.57
CA SER A 336 0.21 10.91 8.60
C SER A 336 -0.05 9.44 8.90
N VAL A 337 0.99 8.74 9.35
CA VAL A 337 0.87 7.44 10.00
C VAL A 337 0.86 7.70 11.50
N LEU A 338 -0.16 7.23 12.20
CA LEU A 338 -0.28 7.43 13.64
C LEU A 338 0.76 6.63 14.40
N ASP A 339 1.44 7.27 15.36
CA ASP A 339 2.16 6.54 16.41
C ASP A 339 1.18 5.83 17.38
N ARG A 340 1.69 4.88 18.17
CA ARG A 340 0.93 4.13 19.19
C ARG A 340 0.16 5.00 20.20
N SER A 341 0.42 6.31 20.29
CA SER A 341 -0.08 7.21 21.34
C SER A 341 -1.10 8.25 20.87
N HIS A 342 -1.20 8.56 19.56
CA HIS A 342 -1.93 9.74 19.09
C HIS A 342 -3.06 9.44 18.08
N TRP A 343 -4.15 8.83 18.54
CA TRP A 343 -5.36 8.59 17.73
C TRP A 343 -6.04 9.88 17.23
N TYR A 344 -5.86 10.98 17.94
CA TYR A 344 -6.42 12.29 17.64
C TYR A 344 -5.46 13.24 16.93
N TYR A 345 -4.35 12.75 16.36
CA TYR A 345 -3.40 13.65 15.70
C TYR A 345 -4.06 14.43 14.56
N THR A 346 -4.48 15.66 14.87
CA THR A 346 -4.95 16.65 13.92
C THR A 346 -3.74 17.51 13.60
N PHE A 347 -3.29 17.43 12.36
CA PHE A 347 -2.20 18.27 11.87
C PHE A 347 -2.57 19.77 11.93
N HIS A 348 -3.87 20.06 11.99
CA HIS A 348 -4.39 21.36 12.41
C HIS A 348 -4.41 21.38 13.93
N ASP A 349 -3.38 22.02 14.47
CA ASP A 349 -3.29 22.43 15.85
C ASP A 349 -4.59 23.17 16.21
N LEU A 350 -5.35 22.60 17.16
CA LEU A 350 -6.57 23.19 17.73
C LEU A 350 -6.25 24.43 18.60
N THR A 351 -5.01 24.94 18.54
CA THR A 351 -4.50 26.05 19.35
C THR A 351 -5.06 27.40 18.90
N ASP A 352 -5.44 27.55 17.64
CA ASP A 352 -6.04 28.79 17.15
C ASP A 352 -7.46 28.51 16.66
N GLY A 353 -8.47 28.83 17.48
CA GLY A 353 -9.91 28.77 17.18
C GLY A 353 -10.39 29.58 15.96
N LYS A 354 -9.48 29.92 15.04
CA LYS A 354 -9.68 30.59 13.76
C LYS A 354 -9.79 29.62 12.59
N SER A 355 -9.32 28.36 12.71
CA SER A 355 -9.53 27.36 11.67
C SER A 355 -10.92 26.72 11.80
N LYS A 356 -11.92 27.29 11.13
CA LYS A 356 -13.26 26.68 10.96
C LYS A 356 -13.23 25.43 10.05
N HIS A 357 -12.09 24.75 9.95
CA HIS A 357 -11.94 23.56 9.13
C HIS A 357 -12.57 22.38 9.87
N GLU A 358 -13.67 21.86 9.33
CA GLU A 358 -14.19 20.54 9.69
C GLU A 358 -13.14 19.42 9.55
N GLY A 359 -11.97 19.70 8.96
CA GLY A 359 -10.83 18.80 8.72
C GLY A 359 -10.00 18.43 9.96
N GLY A 360 -10.29 18.97 11.14
CA GLY A 360 -9.67 18.57 12.41
C GLY A 360 -10.28 17.31 13.05
N ARG A 361 -10.80 16.36 12.26
CA ARG A 361 -11.35 15.11 12.81
C ARG A 361 -10.31 14.01 12.70
N GLY A 362 -9.67 13.67 13.82
CA GLY A 362 -8.60 12.67 13.90
C GLY A 362 -8.96 11.32 13.25
N PHE A 363 -7.96 10.47 13.09
CA PHE A 363 -7.99 9.19 12.36
C PHE A 363 -9.27 8.35 12.53
N GLY A 364 -9.84 8.23 13.73
CA GLY A 364 -11.05 7.43 13.98
C GLY A 364 -12.35 8.00 13.42
N LEU A 365 -12.37 9.27 12.98
CA LEU A 365 -13.57 9.96 12.51
C LEU A 365 -13.60 10.11 10.98
N GLN A 366 -12.48 9.85 10.29
CA GLN A 366 -12.38 10.07 8.83
C GLN A 366 -13.32 9.17 8.03
N SER A 367 -13.59 7.94 8.48
CA SER A 367 -14.50 7.02 7.78
C SER A 367 -15.93 7.54 7.78
N GLY A 368 -16.42 8.09 8.89
CA GLY A 368 -17.75 8.70 8.97
C GLY A 368 -17.87 9.91 8.03
N LEU A 369 -16.84 10.74 7.95
CA LEU A 369 -16.82 11.86 6.99
C LEU A 369 -16.88 11.37 5.54
N PHE A 370 -15.95 10.51 5.12
CA PHE A 370 -15.89 10.05 3.74
C PHE A 370 -17.12 9.22 3.34
N LEU A 371 -17.59 8.33 4.19
CA LEU A 371 -18.66 7.39 3.83
C LEU A 371 -20.06 7.97 4.09
N GLU A 372 -20.32 8.50 5.28
CA GLU A 372 -21.66 8.96 5.63
C GLU A 372 -21.94 10.34 5.04
N LYS A 373 -21.10 11.35 5.34
CA LYS A 373 -21.30 12.72 4.82
C LYS A 373 -21.07 12.78 3.30
N PHE A 374 -19.87 12.45 2.84
CA PHE A 374 -19.53 12.72 1.43
C PHE A 374 -20.13 11.72 0.45
N PHE A 375 -20.23 10.43 0.79
CA PHE A 375 -20.79 9.44 -0.12
C PHE A 375 -22.30 9.24 0.06
N ALA A 376 -22.77 8.93 1.27
CA ALA A 376 -24.18 8.60 1.48
C ALA A 376 -25.11 9.82 1.48
N GLU A 377 -24.65 11.01 1.88
CA GLU A 377 -25.45 12.24 1.81
C GLU A 377 -25.16 13.00 0.51
N GLU A 378 -23.93 13.49 0.33
CA GLU A 378 -23.62 14.41 -0.78
C GLU A 378 -23.63 13.72 -2.16
N LEU A 379 -22.81 12.69 -2.39
CA LEU A 379 -22.74 12.01 -3.69
C LEU A 379 -24.09 11.37 -4.06
N TYR A 380 -24.72 10.68 -3.12
CA TYR A 380 -26.04 10.09 -3.36
C TYR A 380 -27.10 11.17 -3.64
N GLY A 381 -27.09 12.28 -2.89
CA GLY A 381 -27.97 13.42 -3.14
C GLY A 381 -27.80 14.00 -4.54
N LEU A 382 -26.56 14.17 -5.00
CA LEU A 382 -26.26 14.60 -6.37
C LEU A 382 -26.79 13.60 -7.41
N MET A 383 -26.57 12.30 -7.21
CA MET A 383 -26.99 11.26 -8.16
C MET A 383 -28.51 11.03 -8.19
N SER A 384 -29.19 11.18 -7.05
CA SER A 384 -30.64 10.96 -6.94
C SER A 384 -31.47 12.20 -7.27
N GLY A 385 -30.92 13.39 -7.04
CA GLY A 385 -31.61 14.67 -7.18
C GLY A 385 -31.45 15.38 -8.53
N PHE A 386 -30.58 14.92 -9.43
CA PHE A 386 -30.35 15.64 -10.68
C PHE A 386 -31.44 15.40 -11.74
N ALA A 387 -31.82 16.47 -12.44
CA ALA A 387 -33.00 16.50 -13.31
C ALA A 387 -32.94 15.48 -14.47
N GLU A 388 -31.75 15.30 -15.05
CA GLU A 388 -31.44 14.46 -16.24
C GLU A 388 -31.40 12.95 -15.96
N ALA A 389 -31.66 12.49 -14.73
CA ALA A 389 -31.83 11.06 -14.48
C ALA A 389 -33.17 10.58 -15.04
N THR A 390 -33.14 9.47 -15.80
CA THR A 390 -34.36 8.84 -16.33
C THR A 390 -35.28 8.36 -15.19
N PRO A 391 -36.59 8.21 -15.42
CA PRO A 391 -37.49 7.66 -14.41
C PRO A 391 -37.03 6.30 -13.86
N GLY A 392 -36.49 5.44 -14.72
CA GLY A 392 -35.94 4.15 -14.32
C GLY A 392 -34.69 4.26 -13.43
N GLU A 393 -33.78 5.20 -13.74
CA GLU A 393 -32.61 5.47 -12.90
C GLU A 393 -33.02 6.00 -11.53
N LYS A 394 -33.93 7.00 -11.48
CA LYS A 394 -34.49 7.56 -10.24
C LYS A 394 -35.14 6.49 -9.39
N ALA A 395 -36.01 5.65 -9.99
CA ALA A 395 -36.65 4.54 -9.31
C ALA A 395 -35.64 3.49 -8.81
N SER A 396 -34.54 3.27 -9.54
CA SER A 396 -33.48 2.34 -9.09
C SER A 396 -32.64 2.89 -7.94
N LEU A 397 -32.35 4.20 -7.97
CA LEU A 397 -31.61 4.88 -6.90
C LEU A 397 -32.46 4.98 -5.64
N ALA A 398 -33.74 5.31 -5.75
CA ALA A 398 -34.68 5.39 -4.62
C ALA A 398 -34.82 4.09 -3.80
N LYS A 399 -34.42 2.94 -4.36
CA LYS A 399 -34.36 1.65 -3.65
C LYS A 399 -33.13 1.51 -2.74
N ILE A 400 -32.16 2.41 -2.86
CA ILE A 400 -30.93 2.39 -2.08
C ILE A 400 -31.10 3.26 -0.83
N ASP A 401 -31.04 2.62 0.33
CA ASP A 401 -30.69 3.33 1.57
C ASP A 401 -29.17 3.53 1.58
N ALA A 402 -28.74 4.74 1.19
CA ALA A 402 -27.33 5.04 0.98
C ALA A 402 -26.50 4.91 2.26
N LYS A 403 -27.02 5.39 3.40
CA LYS A 403 -26.35 5.30 4.71
C LYS A 403 -26.18 3.85 5.13
N LYS A 404 -27.24 3.05 5.03
CA LYS A 404 -27.19 1.61 5.32
C LYS A 404 -26.24 0.87 4.38
N LEU A 405 -26.22 1.22 3.09
CA LEU A 405 -25.35 0.58 2.10
C LEU A 405 -23.87 0.86 2.37
N VAL A 406 -23.47 2.13 2.53
CA VAL A 406 -22.05 2.48 2.78
C VAL A 406 -21.56 1.86 4.08
N ASN A 407 -22.38 1.84 5.13
CA ASN A 407 -22.04 1.24 6.41
C ASN A 407 -21.92 -0.28 6.31
N ALA A 408 -22.82 -0.95 5.58
CA ALA A 408 -22.73 -2.39 5.34
C ALA A 408 -21.46 -2.76 4.54
N LEU A 409 -21.11 -1.97 3.52
CA LEU A 409 -19.89 -2.17 2.74
C LEU A 409 -18.63 -1.95 3.58
N PHE A 410 -18.61 -0.90 4.41
CA PHE A 410 -17.49 -0.63 5.31
C PHE A 410 -17.32 -1.70 6.37
N VAL A 411 -18.39 -2.13 7.04
CA VAL A 411 -18.36 -3.24 8.01
C VAL A 411 -17.84 -4.52 7.36
N LYS A 412 -18.24 -4.81 6.11
CA LYS A 412 -17.73 -5.98 5.36
C LYS A 412 -16.22 -5.90 5.14
N GLU A 413 -15.71 -4.77 4.67
CA GLU A 413 -14.26 -4.60 4.44
C GLU A 413 -13.47 -4.55 5.76
N MET A 414 -14.00 -3.90 6.80
CA MET A 414 -13.43 -3.91 8.14
C MET A 414 -13.38 -5.30 8.76
N THR A 415 -14.42 -6.11 8.56
CA THR A 415 -14.45 -7.51 8.99
C THR A 415 -13.34 -8.32 8.33
N LYS A 416 -13.19 -8.17 7.01
CA LYS A 416 -12.11 -8.80 6.26
C LYS A 416 -10.74 -8.31 6.76
N GLY A 417 -10.59 -7.02 7.00
CA GLY A 417 -9.37 -6.42 7.53
C GLY A 417 -9.00 -6.93 8.93
N ALA A 418 -9.98 -7.12 9.81
CA ALA A 418 -9.77 -7.70 11.14
C ALA A 418 -9.22 -9.13 11.05
N LEU A 419 -9.78 -9.96 10.18
CA LEU A 419 -9.28 -11.31 9.93
C LEU A 419 -7.83 -11.27 9.39
N LEU A 420 -7.55 -10.41 8.42
CA LEU A 420 -6.19 -10.24 7.89
C LEU A 420 -5.20 -9.78 8.97
N ALA A 421 -5.62 -8.89 9.86
CA ALA A 421 -4.80 -8.41 10.97
C ALA A 421 -4.54 -9.50 12.02
N ALA A 422 -5.51 -10.40 12.26
CA ALA A 422 -5.34 -11.57 13.12
C ALA A 422 -4.44 -12.67 12.50
N GLY A 423 -3.99 -12.46 11.26
CA GLY A 423 -3.07 -13.35 10.55
C GLY A 423 -3.73 -14.33 9.59
N PHE A 424 -5.06 -14.29 9.43
CA PHE A 424 -5.75 -15.09 8.41
C PHE A 424 -5.31 -14.67 7.01
N SER A 425 -5.31 -15.64 6.10
CA SER A 425 -4.96 -15.43 4.71
C SER A 425 -6.05 -14.64 3.94
N PRO A 426 -5.77 -13.99 2.80
CA PRO A 426 -6.82 -13.33 2.00
C PRO A 426 -7.95 -14.26 1.56
N ASP A 427 -7.63 -15.51 1.22
CA ASP A 427 -8.61 -16.51 0.80
C ASP A 427 -9.39 -17.06 1.99
N GLN A 428 -8.73 -17.29 3.13
CA GLN A 428 -9.39 -17.65 4.39
C GLN A 428 -10.32 -16.54 4.86
N ALA A 429 -9.87 -15.29 4.88
CA ALA A 429 -10.68 -14.15 5.26
C ALA A 429 -11.90 -14.02 4.33
N LYS A 430 -11.71 -14.18 3.01
CA LYS A 430 -12.82 -14.21 2.04
C LYS A 430 -13.79 -15.35 2.33
N GLN A 431 -13.29 -16.56 2.56
CA GLN A 431 -14.11 -17.74 2.84
C GLN A 431 -14.89 -17.57 4.15
N LEU A 432 -14.24 -17.11 5.22
CA LEU A 432 -14.83 -16.89 6.52
C LEU A 432 -15.91 -15.82 6.46
N SER A 433 -15.63 -14.67 5.83
CA SER A 433 -16.64 -13.61 5.65
C SER A 433 -17.83 -14.04 4.79
N HIS A 434 -17.69 -15.05 3.93
CA HIS A 434 -18.77 -15.51 3.04
C HIS A 434 -19.56 -16.71 3.61
N ARG A 435 -18.86 -17.72 4.15
CA ARG A 435 -19.47 -18.96 4.66
C ARG A 435 -19.89 -18.86 6.13
N TYR A 436 -19.22 -18.01 6.90
CA TYR A 436 -19.43 -17.84 8.35
C TYR A 436 -19.55 -16.37 8.72
N PRO A 437 -20.50 -15.63 8.11
CA PRO A 437 -20.58 -14.17 8.27
C PRO A 437 -20.91 -13.75 9.70
N ALA A 438 -21.66 -14.56 10.47
CA ALA A 438 -22.02 -14.25 11.85
C ALA A 438 -20.79 -14.26 12.78
N GLU A 439 -19.95 -15.29 12.68
CA GLU A 439 -18.73 -15.41 13.48
C GLU A 439 -17.70 -14.37 13.08
N ALA A 440 -17.51 -14.15 11.77
CA ALA A 440 -16.61 -13.13 11.26
C ALA A 440 -17.05 -11.72 11.74
N LYS A 441 -18.35 -11.41 11.66
CA LYS A 441 -18.91 -10.15 12.15
C LYS A 441 -18.76 -10.03 13.67
N ARG A 442 -19.00 -11.08 14.45
CA ARG A 442 -18.80 -11.06 15.91
C ARG A 442 -17.35 -10.72 16.26
N PHE A 443 -16.39 -11.31 15.57
CA PHE A 443 -14.97 -10.98 15.77
C PHE A 443 -14.68 -9.52 15.45
N HIS A 444 -15.17 -9.03 14.31
CA HIS A 444 -15.09 -7.61 13.95
C HIS A 444 -15.70 -6.69 15.01
N ASP A 445 -16.92 -6.98 15.48
CA ASP A 445 -17.65 -6.12 16.42
C ASP A 445 -16.89 -5.98 17.74
N VAL A 446 -16.26 -7.06 18.23
CA VAL A 446 -15.39 -7.01 19.41
C VAL A 446 -14.12 -6.18 19.14
N VAL A 447 -13.50 -6.34 17.98
CA VAL A 447 -12.33 -5.52 17.58
C VAL A 447 -12.70 -4.04 17.54
N VAL A 448 -13.82 -3.67 16.91
CA VAL A 448 -14.28 -2.28 16.83
C VAL A 448 -14.68 -1.74 18.20
N LYS A 449 -15.35 -2.54 19.05
CA LYS A 449 -15.66 -2.18 20.44
C LYS A 449 -14.38 -1.82 21.20
N ILE A 450 -13.34 -2.65 21.11
CA ILE A 450 -12.04 -2.40 21.75
C ILE A 450 -11.35 -1.18 21.15
N ALA A 451 -11.35 -1.04 19.82
CA ALA A 451 -10.79 0.13 19.14
C ALA A 451 -11.49 1.42 19.59
N SER A 452 -12.82 1.40 19.76
CA SER A 452 -13.59 2.55 20.22
C SER A 452 -13.21 3.02 21.63
N TYR A 453 -12.71 2.12 22.49
CA TYR A 453 -12.16 2.50 23.78
C TYR A 453 -10.84 3.28 23.67
N GLN A 454 -10.09 3.11 22.57
CA GLN A 454 -8.97 3.99 22.21
C GLN A 454 -9.49 5.38 21.79
N ASN A 455 -10.67 5.44 21.18
CA ASN A 455 -11.23 6.65 20.59
C ASN A 455 -11.87 7.58 21.62
N MET A 456 -12.54 7.09 22.66
CA MET A 456 -13.35 7.96 23.56
C MET A 456 -12.53 8.68 24.66
N GLY A 457 -11.22 8.63 24.57
CA GLY A 457 -10.28 9.20 25.53
C GLY A 457 -10.14 10.73 25.52
N ALA A 458 -11.24 11.48 25.61
CA ALA A 458 -11.14 12.89 25.97
C ALA A 458 -12.16 13.32 27.02
N THR A 459 -13.40 12.81 27.04
CA THR A 459 -14.41 13.36 27.96
C THR A 459 -15.59 12.45 28.35
N HIS A 460 -15.61 11.15 28.07
CA HIS A 460 -16.77 10.31 28.43
C HIS A 460 -16.59 9.45 29.69
N ARG A 461 -17.59 9.54 30.57
CA ARG A 461 -17.81 8.62 31.70
C ARG A 461 -18.21 7.26 31.15
N MET A 462 -17.32 6.27 31.20
CA MET A 462 -17.68 4.88 30.91
C MET A 462 -18.31 4.27 32.18
N GLY A 463 -19.59 3.89 32.12
CA GLY A 463 -20.28 3.27 33.26
C GLY A 463 -20.34 4.15 34.53
N GLY A 464 -20.34 5.48 34.38
CA GLY A 464 -20.33 6.42 35.51
C GLY A 464 -18.94 6.81 36.04
N ALA A 465 -17.86 6.17 35.57
CA ALA A 465 -16.49 6.45 36.02
C ALA A 465 -15.75 7.44 35.09
N THR A 466 -15.10 8.45 35.67
CA THR A 466 -14.26 9.42 34.94
C THR A 466 -12.90 8.80 34.57
N VAL A 467 -12.56 8.78 33.28
CA VAL A 467 -11.34 8.13 32.74
C VAL A 467 -10.25 9.18 32.48
N LYS A 468 -9.21 9.25 33.33
CA LYS A 468 -8.15 10.29 33.30
C LYS A 468 -6.99 10.09 32.29
N HIS A 469 -6.86 8.94 31.63
CA HIS A 469 -5.69 8.63 30.79
C HIS A 469 -6.11 7.93 29.49
N PRO A 470 -6.00 8.56 28.30
CA PRO A 470 -6.85 8.17 27.17
C PRO A 470 -6.31 7.15 26.15
N ALA A 471 -5.01 6.84 26.13
CA ALA A 471 -4.45 5.87 25.18
C ALA A 471 -4.56 4.44 25.71
N ARG A 472 -5.77 3.91 25.96
CA ARG A 472 -5.94 2.75 26.88
C ARG A 472 -5.75 1.33 26.32
N TYR A 473 -5.80 1.12 25.02
CA TYR A 473 -5.60 -0.22 24.44
C TYR A 473 -4.80 -0.10 23.14
N ASP A 474 -3.97 -1.07 22.75
CA ASP A 474 -3.48 -1.20 21.36
C ASP A 474 -4.19 -2.39 20.70
N VAL A 475 -5.35 -2.13 20.08
CA VAL A 475 -6.16 -3.18 19.46
C VAL A 475 -5.40 -3.92 18.36
N TYR A 476 -4.48 -3.27 17.65
CA TYR A 476 -3.76 -3.91 16.57
C TYR A 476 -2.70 -4.88 17.11
N SER A 477 -1.97 -4.47 18.15
CA SER A 477 -1.00 -5.35 18.82
C SER A 477 -1.72 -6.55 19.47
N ALA A 478 -2.89 -6.32 20.07
CA ALA A 478 -3.72 -7.38 20.64
C ALA A 478 -4.20 -8.37 19.57
N VAL A 479 -4.87 -7.88 18.53
CA VAL A 479 -5.35 -8.70 17.40
C VAL A 479 -4.20 -9.46 16.77
N GLY A 480 -3.06 -8.80 16.57
CA GLY A 480 -1.89 -9.43 15.99
C GLY A 480 -1.21 -10.47 16.89
N SER A 481 -1.50 -10.47 18.18
CA SER A 481 -0.94 -11.45 19.13
C SER A 481 -1.84 -12.67 19.34
N LEU A 482 -3.10 -12.63 18.91
CA LEU A 482 -4.11 -13.66 19.21
C LEU A 482 -3.66 -15.07 18.80
N ALA A 483 -3.13 -15.23 17.59
CA ALA A 483 -2.67 -16.52 17.11
C ALA A 483 -1.47 -17.07 17.92
N ALA A 484 -0.54 -16.19 18.30
CA ALA A 484 0.62 -16.55 19.12
C ALA A 484 0.18 -17.00 20.52
N ILE A 485 -0.77 -16.29 21.10
CA ILE A 485 -1.32 -16.57 22.43
C ILE A 485 -2.10 -17.88 22.43
N ALA A 486 -2.94 -18.10 21.41
CA ALA A 486 -3.71 -19.34 21.28
C ALA A 486 -2.82 -20.58 21.12
N ASP A 487 -1.65 -20.45 20.46
CA ASP A 487 -0.69 -21.56 20.29
C ASP A 487 0.17 -21.81 21.53
N SER A 488 0.60 -20.76 22.25
CA SER A 488 1.69 -20.87 23.24
C SER A 488 1.27 -20.83 24.72
N LYS A 489 0.01 -20.47 25.03
CA LYS A 489 -0.45 -20.35 26.42
C LYS A 489 -1.42 -21.48 26.77
N PRO A 490 -1.09 -22.33 27.77
CA PRO A 490 -1.98 -23.39 28.22
C PRO A 490 -3.10 -22.80 29.08
N GLY A 491 -4.35 -23.16 28.76
CA GLY A 491 -5.52 -22.75 29.52
C GLY A 491 -6.06 -21.37 29.15
N GLU A 492 -7.37 -21.22 29.28
CA GLU A 492 -8.08 -20.00 28.87
C GLU A 492 -7.67 -18.78 29.68
N GLN A 493 -7.54 -18.90 31.01
CA GLN A 493 -7.15 -17.79 31.86
C GLN A 493 -5.78 -17.23 31.49
N ALA A 494 -4.78 -18.08 31.24
CA ALA A 494 -3.44 -17.64 30.82
C ALA A 494 -3.45 -16.95 29.44
N GLN A 495 -4.35 -17.38 28.54
CA GLN A 495 -4.55 -16.74 27.26
C GLN A 495 -5.19 -15.36 27.41
N VAL A 496 -6.26 -15.24 28.22
CA VAL A 496 -6.93 -13.96 28.53
C VAL A 496 -5.92 -12.97 29.12
N GLU A 497 -5.10 -13.42 30.06
CA GLU A 497 -4.04 -12.63 30.68
C GLU A 497 -2.96 -12.19 29.68
N ALA A 498 -2.59 -13.05 28.74
CA ALA A 498 -1.65 -12.70 27.68
C ALA A 498 -2.25 -11.71 26.67
N VAL A 499 -3.55 -11.84 26.34
CA VAL A 499 -4.25 -10.86 25.49
C VAL A 499 -4.31 -9.51 26.20
N ARG A 500 -4.64 -9.51 27.50
CA ARG A 500 -4.59 -8.30 28.33
C ARG A 500 -3.21 -7.65 28.31
N GLY A 501 -2.14 -8.45 28.43
CA GLY A 501 -0.76 -8.00 28.29
C GLY A 501 -0.46 -7.38 26.93
N ALA A 502 -0.94 -7.99 25.83
CA ALA A 502 -0.75 -7.48 24.47
C ALA A 502 -1.58 -6.21 24.18
N MET A 503 -2.65 -5.98 24.94
CA MET A 503 -3.48 -4.78 24.87
C MET A 503 -2.84 -3.58 25.60
N LYS A 504 -1.81 -3.75 26.43
CA LYS A 504 -1.29 -2.73 27.35
C LYS A 504 -0.74 -1.45 26.70
N ILE A 505 -0.90 -0.38 27.47
CA ILE A 505 -0.64 1.05 27.21
C ILE A 505 0.85 1.40 27.39
N LEU A 506 1.38 2.29 26.55
CA LEU A 506 2.70 2.93 26.69
C LEU A 506 2.77 3.99 27.81
N ALA A 507 1.65 4.35 28.44
CA ALA A 507 1.58 5.35 29.51
C ALA A 507 1.27 4.72 30.88
N HIS A 508 2.11 5.03 31.87
CA HIS A 508 2.03 4.54 33.24
C HIS A 508 0.71 4.98 33.93
N GLY A 509 -0.22 4.05 34.15
CA GLY A 509 -1.42 4.29 34.96
C GLY A 509 -1.99 2.99 35.55
N GLN A 510 -2.04 2.90 36.88
CA GLN A 510 -2.24 1.66 37.66
C GLN A 510 -3.68 1.10 37.70
N HIS A 511 -4.68 1.78 37.13
CA HIS A 511 -6.09 1.44 37.33
C HIS A 511 -6.82 0.82 36.12
N ALA A 512 -6.16 0.65 34.97
CA ALA A 512 -6.72 -0.05 33.80
C ALA A 512 -6.36 -1.55 33.76
N ASP A 513 -5.57 -2.03 34.72
CA ASP A 513 -4.94 -3.35 34.73
C ASP A 513 -5.85 -4.51 35.21
N THR A 514 -7.14 -4.28 35.48
CA THR A 514 -8.04 -5.29 36.10
C THR A 514 -9.18 -5.81 35.21
N ASP A 515 -9.56 -5.14 34.12
CA ASP A 515 -10.67 -5.61 33.26
C ASP A 515 -10.23 -6.74 32.32
N ALA A 516 -10.64 -7.97 32.63
CA ALA A 516 -10.41 -9.16 31.81
C ALA A 516 -11.52 -9.40 30.77
N THR A 517 -12.61 -8.62 30.80
CA THR A 517 -13.80 -8.84 29.97
C THR A 517 -13.50 -8.65 28.50
N ALA A 518 -12.90 -7.51 28.13
CA ALA A 518 -12.53 -7.23 26.74
C ALA A 518 -11.48 -8.21 26.16
N PRO A 519 -10.38 -8.55 26.88
CA PRO A 519 -9.47 -9.62 26.47
C PRO A 519 -10.17 -10.98 26.26
N ALA A 520 -11.07 -11.36 27.18
CA ALA A 520 -11.80 -12.62 27.10
C ALA A 520 -12.79 -12.66 25.93
N GLU A 521 -13.57 -11.59 25.72
CA GLU A 521 -14.47 -11.45 24.57
C GLU A 521 -13.70 -11.55 23.24
N LEU A 522 -12.55 -10.89 23.14
CA LEU A 522 -11.72 -10.90 21.92
C LEU A 522 -11.18 -12.30 21.63
N LEU A 523 -10.64 -12.97 22.66
CA LEU A 523 -10.14 -14.34 22.54
C LEU A 523 -11.25 -15.32 22.15
N ALA A 524 -12.42 -15.21 22.78
CA ALA A 524 -13.56 -16.06 22.49
C ALA A 524 -14.06 -15.86 21.05
N ALA A 525 -14.18 -14.62 20.59
CA ALA A 525 -14.58 -14.33 19.22
C ALA A 525 -13.55 -14.84 18.19
N PHE A 526 -12.25 -14.70 18.47
CA PHE A 526 -11.18 -15.25 17.64
C PHE A 526 -11.25 -16.78 17.54
N LYS A 527 -11.37 -17.48 18.68
CA LYS A 527 -11.54 -18.94 18.72
C LYS A 527 -12.79 -19.40 17.96
N GLY A 528 -13.87 -18.65 18.06
CA GLY A 528 -15.12 -18.92 17.33
C GLY A 528 -14.92 -18.92 15.81
N VAL A 529 -14.19 -17.94 15.28
CA VAL A 529 -13.82 -17.90 13.84
C VAL A 529 -12.83 -19.01 13.49
N LEU A 530 -11.80 -19.20 14.32
CA LEU A 530 -10.75 -20.20 14.10
C LEU A 530 -11.33 -21.62 14.00
N GLY A 531 -12.31 -21.96 14.83
CA GLY A 531 -13.00 -23.25 14.81
C GLY A 531 -13.72 -23.54 13.48
N LYS A 532 -14.05 -22.53 12.67
CA LYS A 532 -14.69 -22.71 11.36
C LYS A 532 -13.74 -23.15 10.26
N LEU A 533 -12.43 -23.17 10.52
CA LEU A 533 -11.47 -23.75 9.57
C LEU A 533 -11.57 -25.28 9.52
N GLY A 534 -12.14 -25.94 10.54
CA GLY A 534 -12.33 -27.39 10.56
C GLY A 534 -11.02 -28.18 10.56
N LEU A 535 -9.93 -27.59 11.06
CA LEU A 535 -8.60 -28.18 11.07
C LEU A 535 -8.43 -29.14 12.26
N GLY A 536 -7.69 -30.25 12.05
CA GLY A 536 -7.23 -31.10 13.15
C GLY A 536 -6.23 -30.37 14.07
N GLN A 537 -5.99 -30.88 15.28
CA GLN A 537 -5.10 -30.21 16.26
C GLN A 537 -3.69 -29.89 15.73
N THR A 538 -3.08 -30.83 14.99
CA THR A 538 -1.75 -30.64 14.40
C THR A 538 -1.75 -29.55 13.33
N GLU A 539 -2.74 -29.57 12.43
CA GLU A 539 -2.90 -28.57 11.37
C GLU A 539 -3.22 -27.19 11.95
N LEU A 540 -4.03 -27.16 13.01
CA LEU A 540 -4.40 -25.95 13.73
C LEU A 540 -3.20 -25.29 14.39
N SER A 541 -2.34 -26.04 15.09
CA SER A 541 -1.10 -25.48 15.64
C SER A 541 -0.17 -24.96 14.53
N GLY A 542 -0.03 -25.70 13.42
CA GLY A 542 0.72 -25.23 12.25
C GLY A 542 0.16 -23.91 11.69
N GLN A 543 -1.16 -23.83 11.56
CA GLN A 543 -1.87 -22.63 11.10
C GLN A 543 -1.69 -21.46 12.07
N LEU A 544 -1.81 -21.68 13.38
CA LEU A 544 -1.64 -20.64 14.39
C LEU A 544 -0.20 -20.09 14.41
N LYS A 545 0.81 -20.94 14.23
CA LYS A 545 2.21 -20.50 14.08
C LYS A 545 2.40 -19.61 12.86
N MET A 546 1.81 -19.99 11.73
CA MET A 546 1.81 -19.16 10.52
C MET A 546 1.10 -17.82 10.78
N MET A 547 -0.13 -17.85 11.29
CA MET A 547 -0.91 -16.65 11.61
C MET A 547 -0.17 -15.71 12.59
N SER A 548 0.49 -16.27 13.61
CA SER A 548 1.32 -15.52 14.55
C SER A 548 2.46 -14.79 13.86
N GLY A 549 3.19 -15.47 12.96
CA GLY A 549 4.21 -14.80 12.15
C GLY A 549 3.58 -13.71 11.26
N ASN A 550 2.47 -14.01 10.59
CA ASN A 550 1.78 -13.10 9.68
C ASN A 550 1.42 -11.78 10.37
N ALA A 551 0.84 -11.89 11.56
CA ALA A 551 0.45 -10.76 12.36
C ALA A 551 1.65 -10.03 12.97
N GLY A 552 2.64 -10.75 13.50
CA GLY A 552 3.88 -10.16 14.02
C GLY A 552 4.64 -9.34 12.98
N HIS A 553 4.68 -9.79 11.72
CA HIS A 553 5.26 -9.03 10.61
C HIS A 553 4.50 -7.74 10.35
N ARG A 554 3.16 -7.77 10.26
CA ARG A 554 2.34 -6.57 10.08
C ARG A 554 2.56 -5.56 11.20
N THR A 555 2.51 -6.03 12.45
CA THR A 555 2.76 -5.21 13.64
C THR A 555 4.14 -4.58 13.57
N LYS A 556 5.22 -5.36 13.40
CA LYS A 556 6.60 -4.82 13.35
C LYS A 556 6.76 -3.71 12.29
N HIS A 557 6.20 -3.89 11.09
CA HIS A 557 6.35 -2.92 10.01
C HIS A 557 5.52 -1.66 10.22
N ILE A 558 4.32 -1.74 10.79
CA ILE A 558 3.56 -0.54 11.22
C ILE A 558 4.42 0.30 12.17
N HIS A 559 5.15 -0.31 13.12
CA HIS A 559 6.10 0.43 13.97
C HIS A 559 7.27 1.04 13.21
N GLU A 560 7.72 0.43 12.10
CA GLU A 560 8.75 1.01 11.26
C GLU A 560 8.24 2.21 10.46
N LEU A 561 6.94 2.24 10.11
CA LEU A 561 6.29 3.43 9.55
C LEU A 561 6.21 4.57 10.57
N GLU A 562 5.99 4.25 11.85
CA GLU A 562 5.85 5.22 12.96
C GLU A 562 7.19 5.84 13.40
N ARG A 563 8.30 5.10 13.32
CA ARG A 563 9.60 5.49 13.95
C ARG A 563 10.26 6.75 13.40
N HIS A 564 9.85 7.22 12.23
CA HIS A 564 10.38 8.46 11.65
C HIS A 564 9.24 9.29 11.10
N SER A 565 9.03 10.47 11.67
CA SER A 565 8.18 11.50 11.07
C SER A 565 8.59 11.68 9.61
N LEU A 566 7.73 11.22 8.68
CA LEU A 566 8.00 11.32 7.25
C LEU A 566 8.26 12.76 6.84
N ARG A 567 7.60 13.71 7.52
CA ARG A 567 7.77 15.15 7.33
C ARG A 567 9.17 15.62 7.71
N ASP A 568 9.69 15.21 8.87
CA ASP A 568 11.02 15.65 9.31
C ASP A 568 12.12 15.05 8.43
N TRP A 569 11.96 13.79 8.03
CA TRP A 569 12.86 13.17 7.05
C TRP A 569 12.77 13.86 5.67
N SER A 570 11.56 14.22 5.21
CA SER A 570 11.39 14.97 3.95
C SER A 570 12.02 16.36 4.02
N ARG A 571 11.98 17.02 5.20
CA ARG A 571 12.64 18.31 5.43
C ARG A 571 14.17 18.19 5.39
N ASP A 572 14.73 17.14 5.99
CA ASP A 572 16.18 16.84 5.91
C ASP A 572 16.63 16.64 4.45
N ILE A 573 15.91 15.80 3.71
CA ILE A 573 16.20 15.55 2.28
C ILE A 573 16.10 16.84 1.46
N ALA A 574 15.06 17.65 1.68
CA ALA A 574 14.91 18.94 0.98
C ALA A 574 16.10 19.87 1.24
N GLY A 575 16.59 19.94 2.49
CA GLY A 575 17.78 20.72 2.83
C GLY A 575 19.05 20.25 2.11
N ARG A 576 19.21 18.93 1.93
CA ARG A 576 20.34 18.35 1.19
C ARG A 576 20.27 18.61 -0.31
N ILE A 577 19.08 18.72 -0.89
CA ILE A 577 18.89 19.00 -2.33
C ILE A 577 19.35 20.41 -2.71
N ALA A 578 19.23 21.38 -1.79
CA ALA A 578 19.61 22.79 -1.97
C ALA A 578 20.92 22.98 -2.74
N ASN A 579 21.97 22.30 -2.27
CA ASN A 579 23.33 22.44 -2.79
C ASN A 579 23.85 21.13 -3.41
N ALA A 580 22.95 20.20 -3.75
CA ALA A 580 23.34 18.89 -4.26
C ALA A 580 23.92 19.01 -5.69
N ASP A 581 25.12 18.47 -5.87
CA ASP A 581 25.63 18.11 -7.19
C ASP A 581 24.89 16.88 -7.75
N GLN A 582 25.20 16.50 -8.99
CA GLN A 582 24.55 15.36 -9.64
C GLN A 582 24.73 14.05 -8.85
N ASN A 583 25.93 13.81 -8.31
CA ASN A 583 26.22 12.61 -7.53
C ASN A 583 25.40 12.56 -6.22
N THR A 584 25.23 13.70 -5.57
CA THR A 584 24.41 13.84 -4.36
C THR A 584 22.94 13.60 -4.66
N LEU A 585 22.42 14.12 -5.78
CA LEU A 585 21.05 13.83 -6.22
C LEU A 585 20.83 12.34 -6.49
N LEU A 586 21.78 11.66 -7.14
CA LEU A 586 21.71 10.21 -7.37
C LEU A 586 21.69 9.42 -6.05
N ARG A 587 22.46 9.83 -5.03
CA ARG A 587 22.42 9.23 -3.68
C ARG A 587 21.07 9.46 -3.00
N ILE A 588 20.50 10.66 -3.11
CA ILE A 588 19.19 10.99 -2.55
C ILE A 588 18.09 10.15 -3.21
N ARG A 589 18.12 9.96 -4.54
CA ARG A 589 17.21 9.04 -5.26
C ARG A 589 17.22 7.65 -4.65
N ALA A 590 18.41 7.09 -4.46
CA ALA A 590 18.55 5.75 -3.90
C ALA A 590 18.10 5.68 -2.43
N GLU A 591 18.27 6.75 -1.66
CA GLU A 591 17.76 6.85 -0.29
C GLU A 591 16.22 6.87 -0.26
N ILE A 592 15.58 7.62 -1.18
CA ILE A 592 14.13 7.64 -1.36
C ILE A 592 13.62 6.25 -1.75
N ASP A 593 14.22 5.61 -2.76
CA ASP A 593 13.85 4.24 -3.17
C ASP A 593 13.99 3.27 -1.99
N ALA A 594 15.09 3.34 -1.24
CA ALA A 594 15.30 2.51 -0.05
C ALA A 594 14.25 2.75 1.03
N LYS A 595 13.88 4.02 1.29
CA LYS A 595 12.83 4.37 2.24
C LYS A 595 11.50 3.77 1.80
N VAL A 596 11.09 3.99 0.56
CA VAL A 596 9.83 3.47 -0.01
C VAL A 596 9.83 1.93 -0.08
N ARG A 597 10.99 1.28 -0.20
CA ARG A 597 11.12 -0.20 -0.12
C ARG A 597 10.79 -0.72 1.27
N ARG A 598 11.31 -0.06 2.31
CA ARG A 598 11.11 -0.48 3.71
C ARG A 598 9.66 -0.33 4.17
N THR A 599 8.84 0.49 3.51
CA THR A 599 7.46 0.77 3.92
C THR A 599 6.41 -0.21 3.36
N ASN A 600 6.80 -1.28 2.65
CA ASN A 600 5.88 -2.22 2.02
C ASN A 600 5.39 -3.33 2.98
N ILE A 601 4.14 -3.25 3.46
CA ILE A 601 3.52 -4.16 4.45
C ILE A 601 2.79 -5.33 3.75
N ILE A 602 2.19 -5.11 2.57
CA ILE A 602 1.35 -6.09 1.89
C ILE A 602 1.64 -6.16 0.39
N GLY A 603 1.74 -7.36 -0.18
CA GLY A 603 1.97 -7.54 -1.61
C GLY A 603 2.32 -8.98 -1.97
N GLU A 604 2.26 -9.31 -3.25
CA GLU A 604 2.48 -10.68 -3.74
C GLU A 604 3.84 -11.28 -3.38
N GLY A 605 4.83 -10.44 -3.12
CA GLY A 605 6.20 -10.83 -2.77
C GLY A 605 6.53 -10.81 -1.28
N THR A 606 5.58 -10.53 -0.38
CA THR A 606 5.85 -10.56 1.07
C THR A 606 5.95 -12.01 1.56
N ALA A 607 6.82 -12.27 2.55
CA ALA A 607 7.02 -13.61 3.09
C ALA A 607 5.71 -14.30 3.50
N LEU A 608 4.75 -13.52 4.00
CA LEU A 608 3.37 -13.92 4.25
C LEU A 608 2.71 -14.58 3.03
N VAL A 609 2.62 -13.85 1.92
CA VAL A 609 1.90 -14.30 0.71
C VAL A 609 2.65 -15.48 0.08
N VAL A 610 3.97 -15.47 0.17
CA VAL A 610 4.83 -16.58 -0.24
C VAL A 610 4.53 -17.86 0.55
N ALA A 611 4.58 -17.81 1.88
CA ALA A 611 4.34 -18.95 2.76
C ALA A 611 2.96 -19.57 2.49
N GLN A 612 1.94 -18.73 2.30
CA GLN A 612 0.61 -19.20 1.98
C GLN A 612 0.55 -19.89 0.61
N ARG A 613 1.08 -19.25 -0.44
CA ARG A 613 1.10 -19.83 -1.79
C ARG A 613 1.82 -21.17 -1.80
N LEU A 614 2.88 -21.31 -1.01
CA LEU A 614 3.58 -22.58 -0.82
C LEU A 614 2.68 -23.62 -0.16
N ALA A 615 2.05 -23.27 0.97
CA ALA A 615 1.17 -24.17 1.71
C ALA A 615 -0.04 -24.65 0.88
N GLU A 616 -0.46 -23.87 -0.12
CA GLU A 616 -1.56 -24.19 -1.03
C GLU A 616 -1.08 -24.78 -2.37
N GLY A 617 0.22 -24.95 -2.59
CA GLY A 617 0.77 -25.45 -3.85
C GLY A 617 0.56 -24.53 -5.06
N ARG A 618 0.35 -23.22 -4.83
CA ARG A 618 0.08 -22.20 -5.87
C ARG A 618 1.30 -21.40 -6.29
N VAL A 619 2.49 -21.72 -5.78
CA VAL A 619 3.72 -21.06 -6.22
C VAL A 619 4.05 -21.42 -7.67
N LYS A 620 4.55 -20.43 -8.41
CA LYS A 620 5.18 -20.72 -9.70
C LYS A 620 6.44 -21.53 -9.46
N THR A 621 6.78 -22.41 -10.39
CA THR A 621 8.02 -23.17 -10.34
C THR A 621 8.88 -22.84 -11.53
N VAL A 622 10.19 -22.92 -11.33
CA VAL A 622 11.22 -22.65 -12.33
C VAL A 622 12.15 -23.85 -12.32
N GLU A 623 12.33 -24.49 -13.47
CA GLU A 623 13.33 -25.55 -13.62
C GLU A 623 14.73 -24.94 -13.71
N ARG A 624 15.68 -25.55 -13.00
CA ARG A 624 17.07 -25.11 -12.94
C ARG A 624 18.03 -26.26 -13.21
N PRO A 625 18.94 -26.14 -14.20
CA PRO A 625 19.98 -27.12 -14.43
C PRO A 625 20.76 -27.40 -13.13
N GLY A 626 20.88 -28.67 -12.75
CA GLY A 626 21.59 -29.10 -11.53
C GLY A 626 20.88 -28.86 -10.20
N LEU A 627 19.80 -28.06 -10.14
CA LEU A 627 19.02 -27.80 -8.92
C LEU A 627 17.58 -28.30 -8.99
N GLY A 628 17.15 -28.71 -10.19
CA GLY A 628 15.80 -29.19 -10.47
C GLY A 628 14.74 -28.11 -10.31
N LYS A 629 13.53 -28.54 -9.95
CA LYS A 629 12.36 -27.67 -9.83
C LYS A 629 12.44 -26.82 -8.57
N MET A 630 12.55 -25.50 -8.74
CA MET A 630 12.55 -24.53 -7.64
C MET A 630 11.23 -23.76 -7.58
N ALA A 631 10.69 -23.54 -6.38
CA ALA A 631 9.58 -22.63 -6.15
C ALA A 631 10.05 -21.19 -6.25
N LEU A 632 9.37 -20.40 -7.10
CA LEU A 632 9.53 -18.95 -7.16
C LEU A 632 8.77 -18.33 -6.00
N LEU A 633 9.52 -17.97 -4.97
CA LEU A 633 9.00 -17.41 -3.73
C LEU A 633 8.52 -15.98 -3.96
N SER A 634 9.43 -15.11 -4.42
CA SER A 634 9.11 -13.72 -4.68
C SER A 634 9.81 -13.23 -5.94
N THR A 635 9.27 -12.18 -6.54
CA THR A 635 9.91 -11.42 -7.60
C THR A 635 9.76 -9.96 -7.26
N TYR A 636 10.90 -9.28 -7.15
CA TYR A 636 10.99 -7.85 -7.00
C TYR A 636 11.53 -7.26 -8.31
N LYS A 637 10.93 -6.19 -8.81
CA LYS A 637 11.41 -5.48 -10.00
C LYS A 637 11.43 -3.99 -9.73
N GLU A 638 12.57 -3.37 -9.95
CA GLU A 638 12.74 -1.93 -9.80
C GLU A 638 13.91 -1.47 -10.66
N ASN A 639 13.69 -0.41 -11.45
CA ASN A 639 14.70 0.26 -12.24
C ASN A 639 15.59 -0.74 -13.03
N GLY A 640 14.97 -1.69 -13.74
CA GLY A 640 15.69 -2.66 -14.57
C GLY A 640 16.38 -3.79 -13.82
N VAL A 641 16.30 -3.80 -12.50
CA VAL A 641 16.77 -4.92 -11.68
C VAL A 641 15.58 -5.77 -11.30
N ALA A 642 15.64 -7.05 -11.64
CA ALA A 642 14.69 -8.05 -11.16
C ALA A 642 15.39 -9.02 -10.21
N VAL A 643 14.98 -9.02 -8.94
CA VAL A 643 15.46 -9.97 -7.93
C VAL A 643 14.40 -11.04 -7.72
N ARG A 644 14.78 -12.30 -7.96
CA ARG A 644 13.92 -13.47 -7.75
C ARG A 644 14.48 -14.33 -6.65
N GLN A 645 13.60 -14.74 -5.75
CA GLN A 645 13.93 -15.64 -4.66
C GLN A 645 13.40 -17.04 -4.98
N LEU A 646 14.30 -18.02 -5.11
CA LEU A 646 14.01 -19.38 -5.56
C LEU A 646 14.40 -20.38 -4.47
N SER A 647 13.50 -21.30 -4.11
CA SER A 647 13.82 -22.36 -3.14
C SER A 647 13.24 -23.70 -3.55
N ASN A 648 13.97 -24.79 -3.33
CA ASN A 648 13.43 -26.15 -3.38
C ASN A 648 13.35 -26.80 -1.99
N GLY A 649 13.56 -26.03 -0.92
CA GLY A 649 13.59 -26.50 0.47
C GLY A 649 14.98 -26.97 0.94
N ASN A 650 15.85 -27.41 0.02
CA ASN A 650 17.24 -27.79 0.31
C ASN A 650 18.23 -26.70 -0.11
N LYS A 651 17.93 -26.03 -1.23
CA LYS A 651 18.72 -24.97 -1.85
C LYS A 651 17.88 -23.71 -2.00
N ASP A 652 18.50 -22.58 -1.66
CA ASP A 652 17.95 -21.23 -1.69
C ASP A 652 18.86 -20.38 -2.57
N VAL A 653 18.30 -19.82 -3.65
CA VAL A 653 19.03 -19.06 -4.65
C VAL A 653 18.37 -17.70 -4.85
N ILE A 654 19.18 -16.65 -4.78
CA ILE A 654 18.79 -15.32 -5.24
C ILE A 654 19.27 -15.15 -6.68
N GLU A 655 18.34 -15.09 -7.63
CA GLU A 655 18.64 -14.70 -9.01
C GLU A 655 18.45 -13.19 -9.13
N VAL A 656 19.50 -12.46 -9.48
CA VAL A 656 19.45 -11.04 -9.80
C VAL A 656 19.63 -10.88 -11.30
N ARG A 657 18.63 -10.32 -11.97
CA ARG A 657 18.70 -9.95 -13.39
C ARG A 657 18.85 -8.45 -13.50
N LEU A 658 19.90 -8.01 -14.17
CA LEU A 658 20.16 -6.62 -14.48
C LEU A 658 19.87 -6.40 -15.97
N ALA A 659 18.83 -5.66 -16.28
CA ALA A 659 18.47 -5.34 -17.66
C ALA A 659 19.44 -4.30 -18.23
N GLY A 660 20.15 -4.71 -19.28
CA GLY A 660 21.06 -3.92 -20.10
C GLY A 660 22.36 -3.52 -19.43
N ASN A 661 22.86 -2.32 -19.73
CA ASN A 661 24.23 -1.88 -19.47
C ASN A 661 24.29 -0.55 -18.68
N PRO A 662 23.87 -0.52 -17.40
CA PRO A 662 23.77 0.72 -16.62
C PRO A 662 25.11 1.41 -16.38
N LEU A 663 26.24 0.71 -16.49
CA LEU A 663 27.59 1.28 -16.36
C LEU A 663 28.22 1.66 -17.71
N GLY A 664 27.51 1.50 -18.83
CA GLY A 664 28.01 1.83 -20.17
C GLY A 664 29.23 1.01 -20.62
N GLN A 665 29.44 -0.17 -20.04
CA GLN A 665 30.61 -1.01 -20.26
C GLN A 665 30.44 -1.93 -21.47
N ARG A 666 31.47 -2.05 -22.31
CA ARG A 666 31.39 -2.92 -23.50
C ARG A 666 31.30 -4.40 -23.13
N ASP A 667 32.02 -4.82 -22.09
CA ASP A 667 31.99 -6.20 -21.61
C ASP A 667 31.06 -6.36 -20.41
N LEU A 668 29.87 -6.90 -20.66
CA LEU A 668 28.87 -7.19 -19.62
C LEU A 668 29.30 -8.35 -18.70
N ARG A 669 30.21 -9.24 -19.12
CA ARG A 669 30.74 -10.31 -18.24
C ARG A 669 31.73 -9.78 -17.21
N GLY A 670 32.32 -8.61 -17.47
CA GLY A 670 33.18 -7.88 -16.54
C GLY A 670 32.43 -7.26 -15.35
N TYR A 671 31.10 -7.25 -15.37
CA TYR A 671 30.32 -6.79 -14.23
C TYR A 671 30.59 -7.64 -12.99
N ARG A 672 30.38 -7.01 -11.85
CA ARG A 672 30.39 -7.65 -10.54
C ARG A 672 29.24 -7.09 -9.72
N MET A 673 28.74 -7.92 -8.83
CA MET A 673 27.73 -7.54 -7.84
C MET A 673 28.31 -7.74 -6.45
N HIS A 674 28.44 -6.68 -5.68
CA HIS A 674 28.69 -6.75 -4.25
C HIS A 674 27.35 -6.98 -3.55
N TYR A 675 27.29 -7.91 -2.60
CA TYR A 675 26.11 -8.11 -1.78
C TYR A 675 26.46 -8.35 -0.30
N ASP A 676 25.62 -7.83 0.60
CA ASP A 676 25.69 -8.11 2.04
C ASP A 676 24.42 -8.83 2.47
N THR A 677 24.61 -9.93 3.20
CA THR A 677 23.56 -10.77 3.76
C THR A 677 23.30 -10.47 5.24
N THR A 678 24.22 -9.81 5.93
CA THR A 678 24.22 -9.64 7.39
C THR A 678 23.70 -8.27 7.85
N GLY A 679 23.70 -7.26 6.97
CA GLY A 679 23.25 -5.90 7.27
C GLY A 679 24.21 -5.15 8.20
N ALA A 680 25.47 -5.51 8.21
CA ALA A 680 26.54 -4.84 8.94
C ALA A 680 27.62 -4.44 7.93
N ASP A 681 28.23 -3.26 8.10
CA ASP A 681 29.29 -2.72 7.23
C ASP A 681 30.59 -3.57 7.21
N LYS A 682 30.55 -4.82 7.66
CA LYS A 682 31.70 -5.71 7.89
C LYS A 682 31.69 -7.01 7.06
N GLY A 683 30.94 -7.12 5.96
CA GLY A 683 30.91 -8.37 5.18
C GLY A 683 30.28 -8.33 3.79
N TRP A 684 30.75 -7.45 2.90
CA TRP A 684 30.39 -7.50 1.48
C TRP A 684 31.04 -8.71 0.79
N LEU A 685 30.27 -9.38 -0.08
CA LEU A 685 30.71 -10.51 -0.92
C LEU A 685 30.53 -10.17 -2.39
N ASP A 686 31.40 -10.72 -3.24
CA ASP A 686 31.40 -10.43 -4.68
C ASP A 686 30.83 -11.62 -5.46
N ALA A 687 29.89 -11.34 -6.34
CA ALA A 687 29.38 -12.29 -7.32
C ALA A 687 29.74 -11.84 -8.74
N LYS A 688 30.21 -12.81 -9.55
CA LYS A 688 30.31 -12.65 -11.01
C LYS A 688 28.98 -13.01 -11.67
N PRO A 689 28.68 -12.50 -12.88
CA PRO A 689 27.56 -12.96 -13.67
C PRO A 689 27.64 -14.48 -13.86
N SER A 690 26.55 -15.19 -13.56
CA SER A 690 26.45 -16.62 -13.87
C SER A 690 26.21 -16.81 -15.37
N ARG A 691 25.51 -15.87 -16.01
CA ARG A 691 25.26 -15.87 -17.47
C ARG A 691 24.77 -14.51 -17.98
N VAL A 692 24.72 -14.38 -19.30
CA VAL A 692 24.14 -13.24 -20.02
C VAL A 692 23.06 -13.77 -20.97
N GLU A 693 21.83 -13.26 -20.85
CA GLU A 693 20.65 -13.64 -21.63
C GLU A 693 20.20 -12.43 -22.49
N GLY A 694 20.66 -12.37 -23.75
CA GLY A 694 20.43 -11.18 -24.58
C GLY A 694 21.10 -9.95 -23.99
N ASP A 695 20.31 -8.92 -23.66
CA ASP A 695 20.76 -7.71 -22.97
C ASP A 695 20.70 -7.84 -21.42
N GLU A 696 20.22 -8.96 -20.85
CA GLU A 696 20.15 -9.12 -19.40
C GLU A 696 21.40 -9.81 -18.84
N ILE A 697 21.99 -9.24 -17.78
CA ILE A 697 23.05 -9.88 -17.00
C ILE A 697 22.41 -10.62 -15.84
N VAL A 698 22.70 -11.90 -15.67
CA VAL A 698 22.14 -12.71 -14.59
C VAL A 698 23.22 -13.08 -13.59
N PHE A 699 22.96 -12.79 -12.32
CA PHE A 699 23.73 -13.24 -11.17
C PHE A 699 22.90 -14.28 -10.41
N GLU A 700 23.54 -15.35 -9.96
CA GLU A 700 22.92 -16.34 -9.09
C GLU A 700 23.76 -16.49 -7.83
N VAL A 701 23.13 -16.25 -6.68
CA VAL A 701 23.77 -16.31 -5.37
C VAL A 701 23.12 -17.44 -4.58
N ASP A 702 23.89 -18.51 -4.32
CA ASP A 702 23.50 -19.56 -3.37
C ASP A 702 23.63 -18.99 -1.95
N VAL A 703 22.50 -18.87 -1.26
CA VAL A 703 22.43 -18.38 0.12
C VAL A 703 22.12 -19.49 1.13
N SER A 704 22.14 -20.76 0.72
CA SER A 704 21.84 -21.90 1.60
C SER A 704 22.84 -22.07 2.73
N HIS A 705 24.06 -21.57 2.56
CA HIS A 705 25.09 -21.60 3.61
C HIS A 705 24.91 -20.49 4.65
N VAL A 706 24.08 -19.48 4.38
CA VAL A 706 23.83 -18.38 5.32
C VAL A 706 22.92 -18.89 6.44
N PRO A 707 23.33 -18.86 7.72
CA PRO A 707 22.52 -19.43 8.79
C PRO A 707 21.13 -18.78 8.87
N LYS A 708 20.11 -19.59 9.17
CA LYS A 708 18.73 -19.11 9.30
C LYS A 708 18.64 -17.98 10.32
N GLY A 709 17.96 -16.89 9.95
CA GLY A 709 17.85 -15.68 10.77
C GLY A 709 19.08 -14.76 10.80
N LYS A 710 20.19 -15.12 10.14
CA LYS A 710 21.35 -14.24 9.94
C LYS A 710 21.29 -13.43 8.65
N LEU A 711 20.53 -13.90 7.65
CA LEU A 711 20.19 -13.13 6.46
C LEU A 711 19.22 -11.99 6.85
N ARG A 712 19.77 -10.85 7.28
CA ARG A 712 18.98 -9.72 7.80
C ARG A 712 18.55 -8.75 6.71
N ARG A 713 19.37 -8.64 5.67
CA ARG A 713 19.18 -7.73 4.54
C ARG A 713 19.89 -8.34 3.34
N PHE A 714 19.36 -8.12 2.14
CA PHE A 714 20.10 -8.36 0.90
C PHE A 714 20.28 -6.99 0.25
N GLU A 715 21.52 -6.51 0.27
CA GLU A 715 21.95 -5.29 -0.42
C GLU A 715 22.72 -5.68 -1.67
N LEU A 716 22.64 -4.87 -2.71
CA LEU A 716 23.38 -5.13 -3.93
C LEU A 716 23.91 -3.82 -4.53
N ALA A 717 25.16 -3.85 -4.96
CA ALA A 717 25.82 -2.79 -5.71
C ALA A 717 26.51 -3.39 -6.92
N PHE A 718 26.35 -2.74 -8.07
CA PHE A 718 26.97 -3.20 -9.32
C PHE A 718 28.15 -2.32 -9.68
N PHE A 719 29.23 -2.95 -10.09
CA PHE A 719 30.45 -2.27 -10.50
C PHE A 719 31.14 -3.04 -11.61
N HIS A 720 32.06 -2.35 -12.28
CA HIS A 720 32.95 -2.94 -13.27
C HIS A 720 34.39 -2.71 -12.85
N GLU A 721 35.22 -3.74 -12.99
CA GLU A 721 36.64 -3.70 -12.70
C GLU A 721 37.34 -2.98 -13.86
N GLY A 722 37.90 -1.79 -13.62
CA GLY A 722 38.39 -0.92 -14.70
C GLY A 722 39.39 -1.59 -15.64
N ALA A 723 39.29 -1.29 -16.94
CA ALA A 723 40.25 -1.68 -17.95
C ALA A 723 41.61 -1.01 -17.65
N GLY A 724 42.53 -1.74 -17.03
CA GLY A 724 43.86 -1.23 -16.68
C GLY A 724 44.54 -1.90 -15.49
N GLY A 725 43.90 -2.87 -14.82
CA GLY A 725 44.57 -3.71 -13.81
C GLY A 725 45.04 -2.98 -12.54
N LYS A 726 44.79 -1.67 -12.40
CA LYS A 726 44.96 -0.96 -11.13
C LYS A 726 43.86 -1.42 -10.16
N LYS A 727 44.18 -2.47 -9.39
CA LYS A 727 43.45 -2.88 -8.19
C LYS A 727 43.01 -1.63 -7.41
N GLY A 728 41.69 -1.43 -7.29
CA GLY A 728 41.11 -0.39 -6.43
C GLY A 728 40.37 0.76 -7.12
N THR A 729 40.36 0.85 -8.45
CA THR A 729 39.49 1.82 -9.16
C THR A 729 38.24 1.15 -9.71
N TRP A 730 37.16 1.23 -8.95
CA TRP A 730 35.84 0.70 -9.31
C TRP A 730 35.03 1.78 -10.02
N ALA A 731 34.56 1.50 -11.25
CA ALA A 731 33.44 2.23 -11.81
C ALA A 731 32.17 1.77 -11.08
N ASN A 732 31.96 2.30 -9.87
CA ASN A 732 30.75 2.08 -9.10
C ASN A 732 29.64 2.94 -9.69
N ASN A 733 28.39 2.50 -9.60
CA ASN A 733 27.21 3.26 -10.01
C ASN A 733 26.91 4.48 -9.11
N HIS A 734 27.91 5.08 -8.46
CA HIS A 734 27.86 6.27 -7.60
C HIS A 734 26.56 6.42 -6.79
N GLY A 735 26.23 5.41 -5.99
CA GLY A 735 25.12 5.50 -5.04
C GLY A 735 23.76 5.10 -5.61
N LEU A 736 23.68 4.61 -6.84
CA LEU A 736 22.52 3.91 -7.40
C LEU A 736 22.42 2.50 -6.80
N ASN A 737 22.20 2.39 -5.49
CA ASN A 737 21.97 1.08 -4.87
C ASN A 737 20.60 0.53 -5.28
N PHE A 738 20.51 0.03 -6.52
CA PHE A 738 19.44 -0.86 -6.94
C PHE A 738 19.38 -1.98 -5.90
N GLY A 739 18.23 -2.22 -5.27
CA GLY A 739 18.11 -3.32 -4.31
C GLY A 739 18.70 -3.12 -2.91
N ASN A 740 19.01 -1.92 -2.46
CA ASN A 740 19.29 -1.71 -1.03
C ASN A 740 18.08 -2.06 -0.16
N SER A 741 18.20 -3.09 0.68
CA SER A 741 17.10 -3.64 1.49
C SER A 741 16.04 -4.41 0.68
N VAL A 742 16.43 -5.29 -0.26
CA VAL A 742 15.43 -6.21 -0.85
C VAL A 742 14.81 -7.05 0.27
N PRO A 743 13.47 -7.13 0.38
CA PRO A 743 12.82 -7.99 1.37
C PRO A 743 13.19 -9.45 1.09
N VAL A 744 13.91 -10.09 2.00
CA VAL A 744 14.28 -11.50 1.87
C VAL A 744 13.23 -12.36 2.57
N VAL A 745 12.63 -13.28 1.83
CA VAL A 745 11.53 -14.12 2.31
C VAL A 745 11.97 -15.52 2.73
N PHE A 746 13.13 -16.02 2.27
CA PHE A 746 13.56 -17.39 2.56
C PHE A 746 13.59 -17.69 4.05
N HIS A 747 14.20 -16.82 4.86
CA HIS A 747 14.44 -17.10 6.27
C HIS A 747 13.26 -16.72 7.17
N ASP A 748 12.15 -16.30 6.57
CA ASP A 748 10.91 -16.17 7.30
C ASP A 748 10.46 -17.55 7.80
N LYS A 749 10.22 -17.65 9.11
CA LYS A 749 9.82 -18.90 9.76
C LYS A 749 8.58 -19.54 9.11
N ASN A 750 7.66 -18.72 8.60
CA ASN A 750 6.43 -19.20 7.97
C ASN A 750 6.73 -19.74 6.56
N VAL A 751 7.61 -19.08 5.80
CA VAL A 751 8.05 -19.55 4.49
C VAL A 751 8.79 -20.88 4.62
N GLN A 752 9.66 -21.01 5.61
CA GLN A 752 10.40 -22.26 5.87
C GLN A 752 9.47 -23.42 6.27
N ALA A 753 8.50 -23.15 7.14
CA ALA A 753 7.49 -24.14 7.50
C ALA A 753 6.68 -24.57 6.27
N ALA A 754 6.25 -23.62 5.44
CA ALA A 754 5.50 -23.89 4.23
C ALA A 754 6.34 -24.62 3.16
N LEU A 755 7.63 -24.29 3.02
CA LEU A 755 8.56 -24.98 2.13
C LEU A 755 8.75 -26.44 2.54
N SER A 756 8.84 -26.70 3.84
CA SER A 756 8.97 -28.07 4.37
C SER A 756 7.75 -28.91 4.01
N LEU A 757 6.54 -28.33 4.11
CA LEU A 757 5.29 -28.96 3.69
C LEU A 757 5.24 -29.15 2.17
N TYR A 758 5.64 -28.12 1.41
CA TYR A 758 5.62 -28.14 -0.05
C TYR A 758 6.58 -29.21 -0.62
N ALA A 759 7.80 -29.29 -0.09
CA ALA A 759 8.79 -30.30 -0.49
C ALA A 759 8.29 -31.73 -0.23
N GLY A 760 7.63 -31.96 0.92
CA GLY A 760 7.02 -33.24 1.24
C GLY A 760 5.86 -33.65 0.33
N ARG A 761 5.07 -32.69 -0.19
CA ARG A 761 3.93 -32.97 -1.08
C ARG A 761 4.30 -33.19 -2.54
N HIS A 762 5.41 -32.61 -2.98
CA HIS A 762 5.77 -32.59 -4.40
C HIS A 762 6.92 -33.54 -4.77
N ASN A 763 7.32 -34.44 -3.85
CA ASN A 763 8.42 -35.39 -4.07
C ASN A 763 9.68 -34.73 -4.67
N LEU A 764 9.96 -33.48 -4.26
CA LEU A 764 11.22 -32.84 -4.59
C LEU A 764 12.31 -33.65 -3.88
N THR A 765 13.15 -34.32 -4.66
CA THR A 765 13.99 -35.46 -4.27
C THR A 765 14.66 -35.29 -2.91
N ARG A 766 14.27 -36.16 -1.98
CA ARG A 766 14.88 -36.36 -0.65
C ARG A 766 16.03 -37.36 -0.77
N GLU A 767 17.16 -36.93 -1.33
CA GLU A 767 18.44 -37.53 -1.00
C GLU A 767 19.07 -36.66 0.10
N GLY A 768 18.88 -37.02 1.37
CA GLY A 768 19.63 -36.41 2.48
C GLY A 768 18.91 -36.12 3.81
N VAL A 769 17.58 -36.29 3.93
CA VAL A 769 16.83 -35.84 5.14
C VAL A 769 16.47 -36.97 6.11
N HIS A 770 17.10 -38.15 5.99
CA HIS A 770 16.79 -39.27 6.89
C HIS A 770 17.40 -39.18 8.30
N SER A 771 18.30 -38.25 8.60
CA SER A 771 18.93 -38.17 9.93
C SER A 771 18.20 -37.24 10.93
N GLU A 772 17.69 -36.07 10.52
CA GLU A 772 17.17 -35.08 11.50
C GLU A 772 15.68 -35.22 11.85
N VAL A 773 14.83 -35.67 10.93
CA VAL A 773 13.40 -35.87 11.22
C VAL A 773 13.18 -37.05 12.16
N GLY A 774 14.04 -38.08 12.06
CA GLY A 774 14.08 -39.20 13.00
C GLY A 774 14.55 -38.76 14.39
N LEU A 775 15.52 -37.84 14.48
CA LEU A 775 16.02 -37.31 15.75
C LEU A 775 15.02 -36.38 16.46
N ILE A 776 14.27 -35.55 15.72
CA ILE A 776 13.22 -34.71 16.31
C ILE A 776 12.02 -35.56 16.75
N ALA A 777 11.61 -36.56 15.95
CA ALA A 777 10.56 -37.49 16.34
C ALA A 777 10.98 -38.39 17.52
N ALA A 778 12.25 -38.81 17.60
CA ALA A 778 12.78 -39.59 18.73
C ALA A 778 12.98 -38.74 19.99
N ALA A 779 13.42 -37.48 19.86
CA ALA A 779 13.51 -36.54 20.99
C ALA A 779 12.12 -36.18 21.55
N MET A 780 11.12 -36.03 20.68
CA MET A 780 9.73 -35.86 21.10
C MET A 780 9.11 -37.15 21.64
N LYS A 781 9.62 -38.34 21.32
CA LYS A 781 9.13 -39.60 21.92
C LYS A 781 9.76 -39.84 23.31
N ASN A 782 11.03 -39.48 23.50
CA ASN A 782 11.75 -39.61 24.77
C ASN A 782 11.36 -38.55 25.82
N ALA A 783 10.89 -37.36 25.40
CA ALA A 783 10.38 -36.34 26.32
C ALA A 783 9.04 -36.73 27.00
N TYR A 784 8.32 -37.74 26.48
CA TYR A 784 7.00 -38.14 26.97
C TYR A 784 6.99 -39.45 27.77
N SER A 785 8.15 -40.08 28.04
CA SER A 785 8.22 -41.36 28.76
C SER A 785 8.75 -41.30 30.20
N HIS A 786 8.92 -40.12 30.81
CA HIS A 786 9.31 -40.02 32.22
C HIS A 786 8.11 -39.77 33.14
N LYS A 787 7.69 -40.85 33.82
CA LYS A 787 6.88 -40.79 35.05
C LYS A 787 7.59 -39.93 36.10
N PRO A 788 6.86 -39.18 36.96
CA PRO A 788 7.49 -38.33 37.96
C PRO A 788 8.18 -39.19 39.02
N ARG A 789 9.50 -39.01 39.17
CA ARG A 789 10.25 -39.50 40.33
C ARG A 789 9.92 -38.59 41.52
N GLN A 790 9.27 -39.14 42.54
CA GLN A 790 9.12 -38.51 43.85
C GLN A 790 10.49 -38.12 44.41
N GLN A 791 10.77 -36.81 44.52
CA GLN A 791 11.92 -36.33 45.26
C GLN A 791 11.59 -36.26 46.75
N ARG A 792 12.28 -37.09 47.52
CA ARG A 792 12.36 -37.04 48.98
C ARG A 792 12.91 -35.68 49.42
N THR A 793 12.16 -34.99 50.27
CA THR A 793 12.59 -33.82 51.02
C THR A 793 13.65 -34.22 52.06
N ARG A 794 14.85 -33.64 51.95
CA ARG A 794 15.86 -33.69 53.01
C ARG A 794 15.77 -32.38 53.80
N ARG A 795 15.34 -32.49 55.06
CA ARG A 795 15.46 -31.47 56.11
C ARG A 795 16.93 -31.17 56.39
N LEU A 796 17.26 -29.91 56.65
CA LEU A 796 18.22 -29.43 57.67
C LEU A 796 17.96 -27.92 57.95
N PRO A 797 18.40 -27.35 59.09
CA PRO A 797 17.54 -26.52 59.95
C PRO A 797 18.03 -25.07 60.18
N GLY A 798 17.11 -24.23 60.67
CA GLY A 798 17.35 -23.36 61.83
C GLY A 798 17.81 -21.90 61.60
N HIS A 799 16.93 -20.97 62.02
CA HIS A 799 17.23 -19.69 62.71
C HIS A 799 17.86 -18.54 61.89
N LEU A 800 17.54 -17.24 62.02
CA LEU A 800 16.74 -16.44 62.96
C LEU A 800 16.54 -15.00 62.39
N TYR A 801 15.48 -14.32 62.85
CA TYR A 801 15.17 -12.87 62.84
C TYR A 801 14.76 -12.10 61.55
N GLY A 802 13.45 -11.82 61.43
CA GLY A 802 12.86 -10.50 61.76
C GLY A 802 12.95 -9.33 60.74
N PRO A 803 11.86 -8.58 60.47
CA PRO A 803 11.75 -7.64 59.35
C PRO A 803 12.12 -6.19 59.70
N VAL A 804 12.56 -5.38 58.72
CA VAL A 804 12.63 -3.92 58.86
C VAL A 804 11.95 -3.23 57.68
N THR A 805 10.94 -2.43 58.03
CA THR A 805 10.06 -1.61 57.21
C THR A 805 10.68 -0.27 56.80
N ALA A 806 10.04 0.37 55.83
CA ALA A 806 10.26 1.72 55.31
C ALA A 806 10.52 2.78 56.39
N LYS A 807 11.78 3.21 56.53
CA LYS A 807 12.25 4.55 56.95
C LYS A 807 13.77 4.55 57.00
N GLN A 808 14.43 4.92 55.91
CA GLN A 808 15.79 5.46 55.96
C GLN A 808 15.97 6.43 54.78
N VAL A 809 15.62 7.69 55.02
CA VAL A 809 16.52 8.83 55.24
C VAL A 809 16.77 9.58 53.93
N LEU A 810 15.92 10.60 53.77
CA LEU A 810 16.11 11.78 52.94
C LEU A 810 17.33 12.60 53.39
N ARG A 811 17.82 13.40 52.43
CA ARG A 811 18.79 14.50 52.53
C ARG A 811 20.25 14.08 52.42
N TRP A 812 20.89 14.49 51.34
CA TRP A 812 21.81 15.63 51.38
C TRP A 812 21.72 16.43 50.07
N THR A 813 22.06 17.70 50.20
CA THR A 813 21.72 18.87 49.39
C THR A 813 22.58 19.06 48.12
N ALA A 814 21.92 19.60 47.08
CA ALA A 814 22.41 20.66 46.16
C ALA A 814 23.56 21.53 46.74
N ARG A 815 24.55 22.09 46.03
CA ARG A 815 24.72 22.68 44.67
C ARG A 815 26.20 23.23 44.66
N PRO A 816 26.66 24.15 43.78
CA PRO A 816 27.00 24.08 42.34
C PRO A 816 28.47 24.53 42.04
N ARG A 817 28.94 24.49 40.78
CA ARG A 817 29.52 25.65 40.03
C ARG A 817 30.23 25.30 38.71
N SER A 818 29.70 25.91 37.64
CA SER A 818 30.35 26.74 36.59
C SER A 818 31.52 26.27 35.71
N HIS A 819 31.31 26.51 34.40
CA HIS A 819 32.24 26.96 33.34
C HIS A 819 33.43 26.08 32.91
N ARG A 820 33.26 25.41 31.75
CA ARG A 820 33.83 25.84 30.45
C ARG A 820 33.06 25.20 29.31
#